data_AF-A0A2M7ZLQ7-F1
#
_entry.id   AF-A0A2M7ZLQ7-F1
#
_cell.length_a   1.000
_cell.length_b   1.000
_cell.length_c   1.000
_cell.angle_alpha   90.00
_cell.angle_beta   90.00
_cell.angle_gamma   90.00
#
_symmetry.space_group_name_H-M   'P 1'
#
loop_
_entity.id
_entity.type
_entity.pdbx_description
1 polymer ?
#
loop_
_entity_poly.entity_id
_entity_poly.type
_entity_poly.pdbx_seq_one_letter_code
_entity_poly.pdbx_strand_id
1 'polypeptide(L)'
;MKLFIKIFILSFCNTLFLFGLSKKDSTAEDYYLTGLNFVNSGDIINAEHFLKKSLDKDKTAKAEFELAKIYISEKTISGRAKARDLLTNALYREPKNIEIRLLKAALMESFSPGMAFNEYEKVLEIDSSNVIALFQLGRFKENDFNDYHKSVFKDDPFSPELSYEEFALEDFKESEKYFLKLLKFYPDNSQALLHLSTLYEDLGKPEKGIPLLEKLTKFEPRKYLAHLYLGLLCYKNSQNGQAYYEYKKALEYMNTVEREDFTFNSVKELIKPIFNDKIKDFSDSELRQLIDEYWKIKEPLYLTKYNERILEHYSRVAYANLRFSLPIKDLAGWKTDRGDIYLRYGEPINRVRFRPHINAGGRTQVNLKTDVWYYTDMVFGFTDDFMNGNFRFSTPAPGSRYVSQFAGDSYRFANYVKNVRNEVYEPKFDGPKFKTPFDIVQFKDLKNSTKTDVYISYGLTANDTLIRNGNYIYPHIAGFFYSDLYYNLKNSVVDTVNIITKDNLVNIVKDSSLLVNSLKLNLSPDSGYFALEIIRNIDKGVASNRDKIAVKKFDNNILEISDLVLASDISLDDKINYTLKRNKINILQNPSGIFTQENKLFIYYELYNLNLKGGLGEFEQTLTLKKANDRSGISKAVNSVLNIFGIGNENKEIILTSKYQATEKDTQIYFQIDMNNYEVGEYSLELLIKDKISGTEVKTENFFVWK
;
A
#
# COMPACT_ATOMS: atom_id res chain seq x y z
N MET A 1 24.52 22.18 -9.69
CA MET A 1 24.57 23.46 -10.46
C MET A 1 23.50 24.50 -10.08
N LYS A 2 22.23 24.12 -9.80
CA LYS A 2 21.16 25.10 -9.47
C LYS A 2 21.22 25.70 -8.04
N LEU A 3 21.94 25.10 -7.10
CA LEU A 3 21.99 25.56 -5.69
C LEU A 3 23.19 26.49 -5.37
N PHE A 4 24.23 26.51 -6.22
CA PHE A 4 25.44 27.30 -5.97
C PHE A 4 25.32 28.78 -6.42
N ILE A 5 24.31 29.10 -7.22
CA ILE A 5 24.16 30.42 -7.87
C ILE A 5 23.22 31.35 -7.06
N LYS A 6 22.58 30.88 -5.98
CA LYS A 6 21.45 31.59 -5.34
C LYS A 6 21.76 32.37 -4.06
N ILE A 7 23.01 32.48 -3.64
CA ILE A 7 23.41 33.37 -2.54
C ILE A 7 24.37 34.39 -3.13
N PHE A 8 23.87 35.57 -3.50
CA PHE A 8 24.56 36.87 -3.53
C PHE A 8 23.74 37.86 -4.36
N ILE A 9 22.67 38.41 -3.78
CA ILE A 9 22.02 39.62 -4.31
C ILE A 9 21.58 40.51 -3.13
N LEU A 10 21.90 41.81 -3.27
CA LEU A 10 21.45 43.05 -2.57
C LEU A 10 22.24 43.55 -1.35
N SER A 11 22.99 44.65 -1.53
CA SER A 11 22.46 46.02 -1.31
C SER A 11 23.34 47.13 -1.93
N PHE A 12 22.67 48.20 -2.37
CA PHE A 12 23.13 49.42 -3.04
C PHE A 12 23.91 50.41 -2.13
N CYS A 13 24.83 51.20 -2.70
CA CYS A 13 24.68 52.66 -2.88
C CYS A 13 25.87 53.33 -3.61
N ASN A 14 25.55 54.37 -4.38
CA ASN A 14 26.37 55.18 -5.30
C ASN A 14 27.59 55.89 -4.68
N THR A 15 28.62 56.15 -5.49
CA THR A 15 28.99 57.51 -5.92
C THR A 15 29.82 57.49 -7.20
N LEU A 16 29.38 58.27 -8.19
CA LEU A 16 30.19 58.70 -9.34
C LEU A 16 31.37 59.54 -8.83
N PHE A 17 32.58 59.23 -9.27
CA PHE A 17 33.65 60.22 -9.38
C PHE A 17 34.40 60.03 -10.70
N LEU A 18 34.13 60.95 -11.63
CA LEU A 18 34.99 61.25 -12.77
C LEU A 18 36.23 61.97 -12.24
N PHE A 19 37.42 61.41 -12.44
CA PHE A 19 38.65 62.20 -12.51
C PHE A 19 39.57 61.68 -13.60
N GLY A 20 40.23 62.65 -14.23
CA GLY A 20 40.94 62.54 -15.49
C GLY A 20 42.22 61.69 -15.49
N LEU A 21 42.63 61.42 -16.72
CA LEU A 21 43.79 60.65 -17.15
C LEU A 21 45.10 61.03 -16.45
N SER A 22 45.72 60.02 -15.83
CA SER A 22 47.16 59.80 -15.96
C SER A 22 47.34 58.41 -16.59
N LYS A 23 48.19 58.28 -17.62
CA LYS A 23 48.60 56.97 -18.16
C LYS A 23 49.47 56.27 -17.11
N LYS A 24 48.83 55.69 -16.10
CA LYS A 24 49.42 54.64 -15.27
C LYS A 24 49.20 53.35 -16.06
N ASP A 25 50.28 52.63 -16.39
CA ASP A 25 50.13 51.32 -17.02
C ASP A 25 49.24 50.46 -16.13
N SER A 26 48.07 50.10 -16.62
CA SER A 26 47.11 49.28 -15.87
C SER A 26 47.78 47.97 -15.50
N THR A 27 47.79 47.67 -14.20
CA THR A 27 48.37 46.45 -13.65
C THR A 27 47.45 45.25 -13.93
N ALA A 28 47.97 44.03 -13.73
CA ALA A 28 47.14 42.82 -13.80
C ALA A 28 45.93 42.91 -12.84
N GLU A 29 46.12 43.54 -11.67
CA GLU A 29 45.06 43.75 -10.67
C GLU A 29 43.98 44.71 -11.17
N ASP A 30 44.37 45.81 -11.81
CA ASP A 30 43.42 46.80 -12.34
C ASP A 30 42.51 46.16 -13.41
N TYR A 31 43.09 45.33 -14.29
CA TYR A 31 42.32 44.56 -15.27
C TYR A 31 41.43 43.50 -14.62
N TYR A 32 41.91 42.82 -13.56
CA TYR A 32 41.11 41.85 -12.81
C TYR A 32 39.88 42.51 -12.18
N LEU A 33 40.06 43.61 -11.45
CA LEU A 33 38.97 44.35 -10.80
C LEU A 33 37.98 44.92 -11.82
N THR A 34 38.48 45.41 -12.96
CA THR A 34 37.64 45.86 -14.07
C THR A 34 36.81 44.71 -14.63
N GLY A 35 37.43 43.55 -14.85
CA GLY A 35 36.73 42.33 -15.29
C GLY A 35 35.65 41.91 -14.31
N LEU A 36 35.94 41.92 -13.01
CA LEU A 36 34.97 41.57 -11.95
C LEU A 36 33.78 42.55 -11.90
N ASN A 37 34.01 43.85 -12.13
CA ASN A 37 32.92 44.82 -12.23
C ASN A 37 31.98 44.48 -13.40
N PHE A 38 32.52 44.05 -14.53
CA PHE A 38 31.70 43.60 -15.66
C PHE A 38 30.98 42.27 -15.40
N VAL A 39 31.60 41.34 -14.65
CA VAL A 39 30.89 40.13 -14.16
C VAL A 39 29.67 40.54 -13.34
N ASN A 40 29.85 41.47 -12.40
CA ASN A 40 28.79 41.95 -11.51
C ASN A 40 27.69 42.72 -12.26
N SER A 41 28.01 43.39 -13.37
CA SER A 41 27.04 44.06 -14.23
C SER A 41 26.37 43.12 -15.25
N GLY A 42 26.79 41.86 -15.34
CA GLY A 42 26.29 40.88 -16.31
C GLY A 42 26.85 41.04 -17.74
N ASP A 43 27.85 41.90 -17.94
CA ASP A 43 28.51 42.08 -19.24
C ASP A 43 29.63 41.06 -19.42
N ILE A 44 29.24 39.86 -19.80
CA ILE A 44 30.13 38.70 -19.87
C ILE A 44 31.25 38.89 -20.93
N ILE A 45 30.97 39.61 -22.02
CA ILE A 45 31.94 39.83 -23.10
C ILE A 45 33.08 40.71 -22.62
N ASN A 46 32.75 41.85 -22.00
CA ASN A 46 33.78 42.72 -21.44
C ASN A 46 34.47 42.10 -20.22
N ALA A 47 33.73 41.35 -19.39
CA ALA A 47 34.31 40.59 -18.29
C ALA A 47 35.39 39.61 -18.78
N GLU A 48 35.07 38.78 -19.79
CA GLU A 48 36.01 37.84 -20.40
C GLU A 48 37.25 38.57 -20.95
N HIS A 49 37.05 39.67 -21.68
CA HIS A 49 38.13 40.45 -22.27
C HIS A 49 39.10 41.00 -21.21
N PHE A 50 38.58 41.64 -20.17
CA PHE A 50 39.41 42.22 -19.12
C PHE A 50 40.07 41.17 -18.21
N LEU A 51 39.41 40.04 -17.95
CA LEU A 51 40.02 38.91 -17.23
C LEU A 51 41.16 38.27 -18.05
N LYS A 52 41.02 38.13 -19.38
CA LYS A 52 42.13 37.68 -20.24
C LYS A 52 43.31 38.66 -20.22
N LYS A 53 43.05 39.96 -20.32
CA LYS A 53 44.11 40.99 -20.21
C LYS A 53 44.84 40.94 -18.87
N SER A 54 44.12 40.65 -17.78
CA SER A 54 44.73 40.42 -16.48
C SER A 54 45.69 39.23 -16.53
N LEU A 55 45.24 38.10 -17.08
CA LEU A 55 46.05 36.87 -17.23
C LEU A 55 47.24 37.00 -18.19
N ASP A 56 47.13 37.85 -19.21
CA ASP A 56 48.23 38.17 -20.12
C ASP A 56 49.36 38.94 -19.41
N LYS A 57 49.02 39.74 -18.39
CA LYS A 57 49.97 40.50 -17.57
C LYS A 57 50.56 39.65 -16.44
N ASP A 58 49.70 38.95 -15.71
CA ASP A 58 50.11 38.05 -14.64
C ASP A 58 49.10 36.92 -14.48
N LYS A 59 49.60 35.67 -14.51
CA LYS A 59 48.74 34.49 -14.39
C LYS A 59 48.43 34.23 -12.93
N THR A 60 47.22 34.57 -12.50
CA THR A 60 46.76 34.41 -11.12
C THR A 60 45.60 33.41 -11.02
N ALA A 61 45.55 32.65 -9.92
CA ALA A 61 44.48 31.67 -9.71
C ALA A 61 43.09 32.32 -9.63
N LYS A 62 42.98 33.50 -9.03
CA LYS A 62 41.72 34.26 -8.93
C LYS A 62 41.16 34.67 -10.30
N ALA A 63 42.01 35.16 -11.21
CA ALA A 63 41.55 35.55 -12.55
C ALA A 63 41.20 34.33 -13.41
N GLU A 64 41.95 33.23 -13.30
CA GLU A 64 41.62 31.96 -13.95
C GLU A 64 40.29 31.37 -13.43
N PHE A 65 40.03 31.47 -12.13
CA PHE A 65 38.81 31.01 -11.49
C PHE A 65 37.57 31.81 -11.96
N GLU A 66 37.65 33.14 -11.99
CA GLU A 66 36.57 33.98 -12.53
C GLU A 66 36.28 33.70 -14.00
N LEU A 67 37.34 33.57 -14.82
CA LEU A 67 37.21 33.26 -16.23
C LEU A 67 36.63 31.85 -16.46
N ALA A 68 36.99 30.88 -15.62
CA ALA A 68 36.40 29.55 -15.68
C ALA A 68 34.89 29.57 -15.39
N LYS A 69 34.42 30.37 -14.41
CA LYS A 69 32.98 30.52 -14.13
C LYS A 69 32.22 31.08 -15.33
N ILE A 70 32.81 32.04 -16.05
CA ILE A 70 32.25 32.56 -17.31
C ILE A 70 32.09 31.43 -18.33
N TYR A 71 33.14 30.65 -18.58
CA TYR A 71 33.06 29.55 -19.55
C TYR A 71 32.12 28.41 -19.15
N ILE A 72 31.94 28.16 -17.85
CA ILE A 72 30.91 27.22 -17.37
C ILE A 72 29.50 27.75 -17.69
N SER A 73 29.28 29.07 -17.54
CA SER A 73 27.98 29.71 -17.77
C SER A 73 27.52 29.64 -19.23
N GLU A 74 28.45 29.51 -20.19
CA GLU A 74 28.14 29.33 -21.62
C GLU A 74 27.41 28.01 -21.93
N LYS A 75 27.55 27.00 -21.07
CA LYS A 75 26.96 25.66 -21.24
C LYS A 75 27.37 24.94 -22.53
N THR A 76 28.49 25.32 -23.15
CA THR A 76 29.04 24.67 -24.35
C THR A 76 30.11 23.63 -24.01
N ILE A 77 30.38 22.68 -24.91
CA ILE A 77 31.48 21.70 -24.75
C ILE A 77 32.84 22.41 -24.68
N SER A 78 33.03 23.42 -25.56
CA SER A 78 34.24 24.25 -25.59
C SER A 78 34.45 25.02 -24.28
N GLY A 79 33.39 25.66 -23.76
CA GLY A 79 33.42 26.34 -22.48
C GLY A 79 33.81 25.41 -21.33
N ARG A 80 33.25 24.20 -21.27
CA ARG A 80 33.63 23.20 -20.25
C ARG A 80 35.10 22.79 -20.34
N ALA A 81 35.63 22.59 -21.55
CA ALA A 81 37.03 22.25 -21.75
C ALA A 81 37.95 23.40 -21.28
N LYS A 82 37.69 24.63 -21.73
CA LYS A 82 38.44 25.82 -21.31
C LYS A 82 38.38 26.03 -19.80
N ALA A 83 37.19 25.89 -19.21
CA ALA A 83 37.02 26.02 -17.76
C ALA A 83 37.82 24.98 -16.99
N ARG A 84 37.80 23.71 -17.41
CA ARG A 84 38.59 22.65 -16.78
C ARG A 84 40.09 22.97 -16.80
N ASP A 85 40.59 23.45 -17.93
CA ASP A 85 42.01 23.76 -18.09
C ASP A 85 42.41 24.96 -17.22
N LEU A 86 41.59 26.02 -17.20
CA LEU A 86 41.77 27.18 -16.30
C LEU A 86 41.75 26.77 -14.82
N LEU A 87 40.80 25.95 -14.40
CA LEU A 87 40.73 25.46 -13.01
C LEU A 87 41.92 24.58 -12.65
N THR A 88 42.45 23.83 -13.60
CA THR A 88 43.67 23.02 -13.40
C THR A 88 44.89 23.91 -13.20
N ASN A 89 45.03 24.96 -14.00
CA ASN A 89 46.11 25.95 -13.85
C ASN A 89 45.97 26.74 -12.54
N ALA A 90 44.74 27.07 -12.14
CA ALA A 90 44.48 27.79 -10.90
C ALA A 90 44.88 26.94 -9.68
N LEU A 91 44.57 25.63 -9.70
CA LEU A 91 45.00 24.67 -8.67
C LEU A 91 46.51 24.38 -8.71
N TYR A 92 47.17 24.51 -9.86
CA TYR A 92 48.63 24.40 -9.91
C TYR A 92 49.30 25.51 -9.08
N ARG A 93 48.72 26.72 -9.08
CA ARG A 93 49.20 27.86 -8.29
C ARG A 93 48.75 27.79 -6.84
N GLU A 94 47.51 27.40 -6.61
CA GLU A 94 46.90 27.30 -5.28
C GLU A 94 46.37 25.88 -4.99
N PRO A 95 47.26 24.91 -4.73
CA PRO A 95 46.88 23.50 -4.63
C PRO A 95 45.97 23.18 -3.43
N LYS A 96 45.91 24.05 -2.41
CA LYS A 96 45.03 23.88 -1.25
C LYS A 96 43.73 24.68 -1.33
N ASN A 97 43.45 25.35 -2.45
CA ASN A 97 42.23 26.13 -2.60
C ASN A 97 41.01 25.21 -2.80
N ILE A 98 40.18 25.14 -1.76
CA ILE A 98 38.99 24.29 -1.71
C ILE A 98 37.93 24.74 -2.73
N GLU A 99 37.73 26.06 -2.90
CA GLU A 99 36.67 26.60 -3.76
C GLU A 99 36.91 26.25 -5.23
N ILE A 100 38.14 26.45 -5.70
CA ILE A 100 38.56 26.10 -7.07
C ILE A 100 38.41 24.59 -7.29
N ARG A 101 38.81 23.78 -6.29
CA ARG A 101 38.74 22.32 -6.38
C ARG A 101 37.29 21.82 -6.41
N LEU A 102 36.41 22.38 -5.58
CA LEU A 102 34.98 22.06 -5.58
C LEU A 102 34.32 22.43 -6.91
N LEU A 103 34.65 23.59 -7.50
CA LEU A 103 34.13 23.98 -8.81
C LEU A 103 34.63 23.04 -9.91
N LYS A 104 35.90 22.63 -9.87
CA LYS A 104 36.46 21.66 -10.81
C LYS A 104 35.77 20.30 -10.70
N ALA A 105 35.59 19.80 -9.49
CA ALA A 105 34.87 18.56 -9.22
C ALA A 105 33.44 18.62 -9.77
N ALA A 106 32.70 19.68 -9.41
CA ALA A 106 31.31 19.88 -9.84
C ALA A 106 31.16 19.99 -11.38
N LEU A 107 32.11 20.65 -12.06
CA LEU A 107 32.15 20.70 -13.52
C LEU A 107 32.27 19.29 -14.11
N MET A 108 33.14 18.47 -13.52
CA MET A 108 33.53 17.16 -14.02
C MET A 108 32.50 16.07 -13.73
N GLU A 109 31.59 16.23 -12.76
CA GLU A 109 30.55 15.23 -12.45
C GLU A 109 29.79 14.71 -13.68
N SER A 110 29.51 15.60 -14.64
CA SER A 110 28.67 15.27 -15.81
C SER A 110 29.38 14.52 -16.93
N PHE A 111 30.71 14.49 -16.97
CA PHE A 111 31.48 13.91 -18.08
C PHE A 111 32.72 13.11 -17.64
N SER A 112 33.10 13.20 -16.36
CA SER A 112 34.25 12.49 -15.80
C SER A 112 34.02 12.21 -14.29
N PRO A 113 33.03 11.37 -13.95
CA PRO A 113 32.61 11.12 -12.57
C PRO A 113 33.76 10.61 -11.69
N GLY A 114 34.60 9.69 -12.18
CA GLY A 114 35.73 9.17 -11.41
C GLY A 114 36.78 10.24 -11.10
N MET A 115 37.07 11.16 -12.03
CA MET A 115 37.97 12.26 -11.73
C MET A 115 37.32 13.30 -10.79
N ALA A 116 36.01 13.54 -10.91
CA ALA A 116 35.27 14.39 -9.98
C ALA A 116 35.31 13.85 -8.55
N PHE A 117 35.12 12.53 -8.39
CA PHE A 117 35.26 11.82 -7.12
C PHE A 117 36.63 12.08 -6.49
N ASN A 118 37.71 11.88 -7.25
CA ASN A 118 39.08 12.13 -6.78
C ASN A 118 39.32 13.59 -6.37
N GLU A 119 38.70 14.56 -7.05
CA GLU A 119 38.81 15.97 -6.65
C GLU A 119 38.06 16.24 -5.33
N TYR A 120 36.92 15.59 -5.08
CA TYR A 120 36.23 15.66 -3.79
C TYR A 120 37.01 14.98 -2.66
N GLU A 121 37.69 13.86 -2.92
CA GLU A 121 38.55 13.24 -1.91
C GLU A 121 39.70 14.17 -1.51
N LYS A 122 40.35 14.82 -2.47
CA LYS A 122 41.38 15.84 -2.21
C LYS A 122 40.84 17.04 -1.42
N VAL A 123 39.56 17.40 -1.57
CA VAL A 123 38.95 18.40 -0.69
C VAL A 123 38.91 17.89 0.76
N LEU A 124 38.58 16.62 0.99
CA LEU A 124 38.56 16.04 2.34
C LEU A 124 39.95 15.83 2.95
N GLU A 125 41.00 15.70 2.14
CA GLU A 125 42.39 15.73 2.61
C GLU A 125 42.77 17.10 3.18
N ILE A 126 42.22 18.19 2.61
CA ILE A 126 42.48 19.58 3.05
C ILE A 126 41.54 19.97 4.21
N ASP A 127 40.24 19.70 4.05
CA ASP A 127 39.19 19.95 5.03
C ASP A 127 38.31 18.71 5.17
N SER A 128 38.62 17.90 6.18
CA SER A 128 37.92 16.65 6.44
C SER A 128 36.44 16.81 6.84
N SER A 129 35.99 18.03 7.15
CA SER A 129 34.63 18.37 7.56
C SER A 129 33.80 19.02 6.44
N ASN A 130 34.38 19.16 5.24
CA ASN A 130 33.75 19.87 4.14
C ASN A 130 32.41 19.25 3.74
N VAL A 131 31.31 19.98 3.96
CA VAL A 131 29.93 19.49 3.74
C VAL A 131 29.70 19.08 2.30
N ILE A 132 30.19 19.88 1.33
CA ILE A 132 29.93 19.64 -0.09
C ILE A 132 30.64 18.36 -0.53
N ALA A 133 31.92 18.21 -0.19
CA ALA A 133 32.68 17.02 -0.55
C ALA A 133 32.14 15.76 0.12
N LEU A 134 31.84 15.79 1.42
CA LEU A 134 31.22 14.65 2.12
C LEU A 134 29.88 14.24 1.48
N PHE A 135 29.02 15.22 1.18
CA PHE A 135 27.72 14.96 0.58
C PHE A 135 27.86 14.34 -0.82
N GLN A 136 28.74 14.89 -1.65
CA GLN A 136 28.92 14.43 -3.02
C GLN A 136 29.55 13.04 -3.09
N LEU A 137 30.57 12.75 -2.27
CA LEU A 137 31.15 11.41 -2.18
C LEU A 137 30.12 10.38 -1.70
N GLY A 138 29.30 10.74 -0.71
CA GLY A 138 28.16 9.90 -0.28
C GLY A 138 27.19 9.61 -1.42
N ARG A 139 26.85 10.62 -2.24
CA ARG A 139 25.97 10.48 -3.41
C ARG A 139 26.58 9.65 -4.54
N PHE A 140 27.88 9.76 -4.80
CA PHE A 140 28.55 8.89 -5.79
C PHE A 140 28.39 7.43 -5.39
N LYS A 141 28.67 7.12 -4.12
CA LYS A 141 28.58 5.76 -3.60
C LYS A 141 27.15 5.24 -3.44
N GLU A 142 26.20 6.13 -3.14
CA GLU A 142 24.76 5.81 -3.19
C GLU A 142 24.34 5.43 -4.62
N ASN A 143 24.81 6.15 -5.64
CA ASN A 143 24.51 5.83 -7.03
C ASN A 143 25.14 4.50 -7.45
N ASP A 144 26.38 4.23 -7.05
CA ASP A 144 27.06 2.96 -7.35
C ASP A 144 26.33 1.79 -6.68
N PHE A 145 25.97 1.90 -5.39
CA PHE A 145 25.13 0.92 -4.71
C PHE A 145 23.81 0.68 -5.47
N ASN A 146 23.09 1.75 -5.81
CA ASN A 146 21.84 1.64 -6.54
C ASN A 146 22.00 1.06 -7.94
N ASP A 147 23.17 1.22 -8.55
CA ASP A 147 23.49 0.67 -9.87
C ASP A 147 23.83 -0.82 -9.84
N TYR A 148 24.55 -1.26 -8.81
CA TYR A 148 25.07 -2.63 -8.65
C TYR A 148 24.19 -3.54 -7.80
N HIS A 149 23.41 -3.02 -6.86
CA HIS A 149 22.52 -3.81 -6.02
C HIS A 149 21.53 -4.58 -6.91
N LYS A 150 21.39 -5.89 -6.65
CA LYS A 150 20.59 -6.82 -7.47
C LYS A 150 21.04 -6.91 -8.94
N SER A 151 22.28 -6.55 -9.25
CA SER A 151 22.83 -6.66 -10.60
C SER A 151 23.67 -7.92 -10.80
N VAL A 152 23.59 -8.47 -12.00
CA VAL A 152 24.34 -9.63 -12.44
C VAL A 152 25.00 -9.38 -13.79
N PHE A 153 26.11 -10.05 -14.03
CA PHE A 153 26.73 -10.17 -15.34
C PHE A 153 26.66 -11.61 -15.83
N LYS A 154 26.38 -11.75 -17.13
CA LYS A 154 26.30 -13.02 -17.81
C LYS A 154 26.77 -12.81 -19.24
N ASP A 155 27.95 -13.33 -19.57
CA ASP A 155 28.58 -13.20 -20.88
C ASP A 155 28.04 -14.18 -21.92
N ASP A 156 27.52 -15.33 -21.49
CA ASP A 156 26.98 -16.38 -22.35
C ASP A 156 25.74 -17.04 -21.71
N PRO A 157 24.72 -17.48 -22.48
CA PRO A 157 23.53 -18.15 -21.92
C PRO A 157 23.83 -19.36 -21.02
N PHE A 158 24.97 -20.03 -21.23
CA PHE A 158 25.41 -21.21 -20.48
C PHE A 158 26.39 -20.89 -19.35
N SER A 159 26.86 -19.65 -19.21
CA SER A 159 27.73 -19.24 -18.10
C SER A 159 26.93 -18.96 -16.82
N PRO A 160 27.53 -19.18 -15.63
CA PRO A 160 26.90 -18.81 -14.37
C PRO A 160 26.75 -17.29 -14.26
N GLU A 161 25.65 -16.85 -13.65
CA GLU A 161 25.43 -15.43 -13.35
C GLU A 161 26.39 -14.96 -12.26
N LEU A 162 27.18 -13.92 -12.55
CA LEU A 162 28.08 -13.28 -11.60
C LEU A 162 27.36 -12.12 -10.92
N SER A 163 27.10 -12.25 -9.62
CA SER A 163 26.46 -11.21 -8.82
C SER A 163 27.43 -10.07 -8.47
N TYR A 164 26.92 -8.82 -8.52
CA TYR A 164 27.65 -7.62 -8.07
C TYR A 164 27.29 -7.20 -6.63
N GLU A 165 26.53 -8.02 -5.92
CA GLU A 165 25.98 -7.65 -4.62
C GLU A 165 27.07 -7.33 -3.57
N GLU A 166 28.21 -8.03 -3.61
CA GLU A 166 29.32 -7.75 -2.69
C GLU A 166 29.88 -6.34 -2.88
N PHE A 167 30.13 -5.94 -4.14
CA PHE A 167 30.57 -4.58 -4.49
C PHE A 167 29.52 -3.54 -4.11
N ALA A 168 28.24 -3.84 -4.37
CA ALA A 168 27.15 -2.95 -3.99
C ALA A 168 27.14 -2.70 -2.46
N LEU A 169 27.29 -3.74 -1.65
CA LEU A 169 27.33 -3.61 -0.20
C LEU A 169 28.57 -2.87 0.32
N GLU A 170 29.68 -2.89 -0.42
CA GLU A 170 30.84 -2.03 -0.15
C GLU A 170 30.52 -0.56 -0.43
N ASP A 171 29.94 -0.26 -1.60
CA ASP A 171 29.51 1.09 -1.95
C ASP A 171 28.44 1.63 -0.98
N PHE A 172 27.51 0.78 -0.51
CA PHE A 172 26.58 1.14 0.56
C PHE A 172 27.31 1.61 1.82
N LYS A 173 28.31 0.85 2.29
CA LYS A 173 29.06 1.17 3.51
C LYS A 173 29.85 2.46 3.36
N GLU A 174 30.42 2.70 2.19
CA GLU A 174 31.14 3.95 1.90
C GLU A 174 30.18 5.14 1.87
N SER A 175 29.02 5.00 1.22
CA SER A 175 27.98 6.02 1.20
C SER A 175 27.49 6.36 2.62
N GLU A 176 27.16 5.34 3.41
CA GLU A 176 26.75 5.47 4.81
C GLU A 176 27.84 6.18 5.63
N LYS A 177 29.12 5.79 5.47
CA LYS A 177 30.26 6.42 6.13
C LYS A 177 30.36 7.92 5.83
N TYR A 178 30.22 8.33 4.57
CA TYR A 178 30.28 9.76 4.20
C TYR A 178 29.11 10.55 4.77
N PHE A 179 27.88 10.04 4.67
CA PHE A 179 26.70 10.71 5.22
C PHE A 179 26.74 10.80 6.74
N LEU A 180 27.13 9.73 7.44
CA LEU A 180 27.29 9.75 8.90
C LEU A 180 28.39 10.73 9.33
N LYS A 181 29.51 10.79 8.61
CA LYS A 181 30.57 11.77 8.87
C LYS A 181 30.06 13.20 8.67
N LEU A 182 29.25 13.45 7.65
CA LEU A 182 28.60 14.74 7.45
C LEU A 182 27.67 15.09 8.62
N LEU A 183 26.78 14.18 9.00
CA LEU A 183 25.83 14.37 10.10
C LEU A 183 26.52 14.50 11.47
N LYS A 184 27.74 14.00 11.63
CA LYS A 184 28.56 14.25 12.82
C LYS A 184 28.92 15.74 12.96
N PHE A 185 29.25 16.42 11.87
CA PHE A 185 29.61 17.84 11.87
C PHE A 185 28.39 18.75 11.75
N TYR A 186 27.37 18.32 11.00
CA TYR A 186 26.15 19.07 10.73
C TYR A 186 24.94 18.17 10.95
N PRO A 187 24.52 17.97 12.21
CA PRO A 187 23.48 17.00 12.56
C PRO A 187 22.13 17.24 11.89
N ASP A 188 21.84 18.48 11.53
CA ASP A 188 20.55 18.90 10.96
C ASP A 188 20.66 19.12 9.44
N ASN A 189 21.67 18.52 8.79
CA ASN A 189 21.78 18.58 7.33
C ASN A 189 20.64 17.80 6.67
N SER A 190 19.66 18.56 6.18
CA SER A 190 18.43 18.08 5.58
C SER A 190 18.64 17.14 4.38
N GLN A 191 19.69 17.34 3.58
CA GLN A 191 19.98 16.48 2.43
C GLN A 191 20.59 15.15 2.86
N ALA A 192 21.57 15.15 3.76
CA ALA A 192 22.19 13.92 4.25
C ALA A 192 21.20 13.03 5.02
N LEU A 193 20.29 13.62 5.82
CA LEU A 193 19.22 12.87 6.49
C LEU A 193 18.29 12.19 5.48
N LEU A 194 17.88 12.92 4.44
CA LEU A 194 17.00 12.39 3.39
C LEU A 194 17.67 11.24 2.64
N HIS A 195 18.87 11.47 2.11
CA HIS A 195 19.62 10.48 1.33
C HIS A 195 19.95 9.23 2.14
N LEU A 196 20.45 9.39 3.37
CA LEU A 196 20.78 8.25 4.23
C LEU A 196 19.51 7.45 4.58
N SER A 197 18.37 8.10 4.81
CA SER A 197 17.11 7.41 5.09
C SER A 197 16.61 6.59 3.89
N THR A 198 16.71 7.14 2.68
CA THR A 198 16.31 6.44 1.44
C THR A 198 17.31 5.35 1.06
N LEU A 199 18.59 5.53 1.37
CA LEU A 199 19.61 4.49 1.20
C LEU A 199 19.32 3.27 2.09
N TYR A 200 18.83 3.47 3.33
CA TYR A 200 18.37 2.37 4.17
C TYR A 200 17.11 1.68 3.64
N GLU A 201 16.23 2.41 2.97
CA GLU A 201 15.09 1.83 2.26
C GLU A 201 15.54 0.92 1.11
N ASP A 202 16.53 1.36 0.31
CA ASP A 202 17.10 0.55 -0.78
C ASP A 202 17.77 -0.73 -0.27
N LEU A 203 18.40 -0.68 0.90
CA LEU A 203 18.97 -1.86 1.56
C LEU A 203 17.90 -2.84 2.10
N GLY A 204 16.63 -2.41 2.15
CA GLY A 204 15.55 -3.19 2.77
C GLY A 204 15.51 -3.10 4.30
N LYS A 205 16.03 -2.00 4.87
CA LYS A 205 16.08 -1.73 6.33
C LYS A 205 15.40 -0.41 6.69
N PRO A 206 14.09 -0.24 6.40
CA PRO A 206 13.38 1.02 6.61
C PRO A 206 13.43 1.49 8.08
N GLU A 207 13.50 0.57 9.04
CA GLU A 207 13.58 0.87 10.47
C GLU A 207 14.77 1.76 10.86
N LYS A 208 15.87 1.72 10.10
CA LYS A 208 17.03 2.59 10.32
C LYS A 208 16.84 4.01 9.78
N GLY A 209 16.02 4.18 8.74
CA GLY A 209 15.76 5.47 8.12
C GLY A 209 14.68 6.30 8.83
N ILE A 210 13.71 5.64 9.48
CA ILE A 210 12.62 6.28 10.24
C ILE A 210 13.14 7.35 11.22
N PRO A 211 14.07 7.06 12.16
CA PRO A 211 14.50 8.07 13.13
C PRO A 211 15.21 9.27 12.48
N LEU A 212 15.84 9.10 11.32
CA LEU A 212 16.48 10.20 10.58
C LEU A 212 15.44 11.15 9.99
N LEU A 213 14.34 10.61 9.45
CA LEU A 213 13.24 11.40 8.91
C LEU A 213 12.37 12.00 10.01
N GLU A 214 12.15 11.30 11.13
CA GLU A 214 11.50 11.89 12.31
C GLU A 214 12.30 13.07 12.87
N LYS A 215 13.64 13.00 12.82
CA LYS A 215 14.48 14.14 13.14
C LYS A 215 14.23 15.28 12.14
N LEU A 216 14.25 14.97 10.84
CA LEU A 216 14.03 15.94 9.76
C LEU A 216 12.68 16.66 9.88
N THR A 217 11.58 15.94 10.12
CA THR A 217 10.24 16.53 10.25
C THR A 217 10.08 17.38 11.50
N LYS A 218 10.93 17.22 12.53
CA LYS A 218 10.91 18.09 13.73
C LYS A 218 11.50 19.48 13.45
N PHE A 219 12.60 19.59 12.70
CA PHE A 219 13.26 20.88 12.45
C PHE A 219 12.84 21.54 11.12
N GLU A 220 12.42 20.76 10.12
CA GLU A 220 11.83 21.24 8.87
C GLU A 220 10.38 20.73 8.71
N PRO A 221 9.43 21.17 9.56
CA PRO A 221 8.09 20.60 9.64
C PRO A 221 7.22 20.82 8.40
N ARG A 222 7.61 21.68 7.46
CA ARG A 222 6.89 21.91 6.19
C ARG A 222 7.57 21.27 4.98
N LYS A 223 8.65 20.51 5.18
CA LYS A 223 9.32 19.81 4.08
C LYS A 223 8.52 18.56 3.70
N TYR A 224 7.67 18.69 2.68
CA TYR A 224 6.77 17.60 2.29
C TYR A 224 7.50 16.29 1.96
N LEU A 225 8.70 16.35 1.36
CA LEU A 225 9.49 15.15 1.03
C LEU A 225 9.91 14.36 2.28
N ALA A 226 10.15 15.04 3.40
CA ALA A 226 10.49 14.38 4.66
C ALA A 226 9.31 13.55 5.17
N HIS A 227 8.11 14.15 5.18
CA HIS A 227 6.87 13.46 5.52
C HIS A 227 6.52 12.35 4.52
N LEU A 228 6.75 12.58 3.22
CA LEU A 228 6.46 11.61 2.17
C LEU A 228 7.29 10.34 2.33
N TYR A 229 8.61 10.48 2.52
CA TYR A 229 9.48 9.32 2.71
C TYR A 229 9.33 8.71 4.10
N LEU A 230 8.98 9.50 5.13
CA LEU A 230 8.65 8.92 6.44
C LEU A 230 7.39 8.05 6.34
N GLY A 231 6.38 8.51 5.60
CA GLY A 231 5.19 7.73 5.28
C GLY A 231 5.53 6.41 4.57
N LEU A 232 6.42 6.46 3.58
CA LEU A 232 6.89 5.28 2.85
C LEU A 232 7.62 4.28 3.77
N LEU A 233 8.57 4.76 4.57
CA LEU A 233 9.34 3.89 5.47
C LEU A 233 8.45 3.30 6.58
N CYS A 234 7.54 4.07 7.15
CA CYS A 234 6.56 3.57 8.12
C CYS A 234 5.66 2.49 7.50
N TYR A 235 5.19 2.68 6.26
CA TYR A 235 4.40 1.67 5.55
C TYR A 235 5.21 0.39 5.30
N LYS A 236 6.46 0.52 4.84
CA LYS A 236 7.38 -0.62 4.64
C LYS A 236 7.71 -1.35 5.96
N ASN A 237 7.61 -0.66 7.08
CA ASN A 237 7.81 -1.20 8.43
C ASN A 237 6.50 -1.61 9.15
N SER A 238 5.39 -1.80 8.41
CA SER A 238 4.08 -2.19 8.96
C SER A 238 3.53 -1.25 10.06
N GLN A 239 3.85 0.04 9.97
CA GLN A 239 3.34 1.10 10.85
C GLN A 239 2.31 1.95 10.08
N ASN A 240 1.19 1.35 9.68
CA ASN A 240 0.25 1.99 8.76
C ASN A 240 -0.42 3.24 9.36
N GLY A 241 -0.73 3.22 10.65
CA GLY A 241 -1.28 4.39 11.35
C GLY A 241 -0.36 5.61 11.30
N GLN A 242 0.96 5.39 11.47
CA GLN A 242 1.96 6.45 11.34
C GLN A 242 2.13 6.86 9.88
N ALA A 243 2.19 5.89 8.96
CA ALA A 243 2.28 6.17 7.52
C ALA A 243 1.13 7.07 7.04
N TYR A 244 -0.11 6.78 7.44
CA TYR A 244 -1.27 7.61 7.15
C TYR A 244 -1.10 9.07 7.62
N TYR A 245 -0.66 9.26 8.87
CA TYR A 245 -0.46 10.59 9.43
C TYR A 245 0.60 11.38 8.65
N GLU A 246 1.68 10.71 8.27
CA GLU A 246 2.79 11.33 7.55
C GLU A 246 2.43 11.64 6.10
N TYR A 247 1.71 10.77 5.39
CA TYR A 247 1.18 11.12 4.06
C TYR A 247 0.19 12.27 4.12
N LYS A 248 -0.68 12.34 5.13
CA LYS A 248 -1.59 13.47 5.30
C LYS A 248 -0.83 14.79 5.39
N LYS A 249 0.25 14.84 6.17
CA LYS A 249 1.14 16.02 6.25
C LYS A 249 1.88 16.28 4.94
N ALA A 250 2.41 15.24 4.30
CA ALA A 250 3.08 15.38 3.01
C ALA A 250 2.14 16.04 1.99
N LEU A 251 0.91 15.56 1.88
CA LEU A 251 -0.10 16.13 1.00
C LEU A 251 -0.44 17.57 1.40
N GLU A 252 -0.60 17.88 2.68
CA GLU A 252 -0.86 19.25 3.18
C GLU A 252 0.22 20.24 2.70
N TYR A 253 1.48 19.85 2.74
CA TYR A 253 2.62 20.69 2.39
C TYR A 253 3.07 20.63 0.92
N MET A 254 2.58 19.66 0.14
CA MET A 254 2.77 19.64 -1.32
C MET A 254 2.06 20.83 -1.98
N ASN A 255 2.66 21.37 -3.04
CA ASN A 255 1.97 22.35 -3.87
C ASN A 255 0.82 21.70 -4.65
N THR A 256 -0.11 22.51 -5.17
CA THR A 256 -1.33 22.00 -5.83
C THR A 256 -1.04 21.08 -7.01
N VAL A 257 -0.02 21.38 -7.82
CA VAL A 257 0.33 20.57 -9.02
C VAL A 257 0.91 19.23 -8.60
N GLU A 258 1.83 19.23 -7.63
CA GLU A 258 2.42 17.99 -7.08
C GLU A 258 1.36 17.11 -6.44
N ARG A 259 0.48 17.71 -5.63
CA ARG A 259 -0.60 17.00 -4.93
C ARG A 259 -1.58 16.38 -5.92
N GLU A 260 -2.01 17.14 -6.93
CA GLU A 260 -2.90 16.66 -7.98
C GLU A 260 -2.27 15.52 -8.79
N ASP A 261 -0.98 15.64 -9.13
CA ASP A 261 -0.26 14.57 -9.81
C ASP A 261 -0.18 13.29 -8.97
N PHE A 262 0.04 13.46 -7.66
CA PHE A 262 0.17 12.38 -6.70
C PHE A 262 -1.16 11.68 -6.36
N THR A 263 -2.26 12.42 -6.16
CA THR A 263 -3.52 11.86 -5.66
C THR A 263 -4.58 11.62 -6.73
N PHE A 264 -4.59 12.39 -7.82
CA PHE A 264 -5.59 12.27 -8.88
C PHE A 264 -5.01 11.64 -10.15
N ASN A 265 -3.96 12.22 -10.73
CA ASN A 265 -3.43 11.74 -12.02
C ASN A 265 -2.88 10.31 -11.93
N SER A 266 -2.19 9.98 -10.83
CA SER A 266 -1.68 8.62 -10.59
C SER A 266 -2.81 7.58 -10.55
N VAL A 267 -3.97 7.94 -9.98
CA VAL A 267 -5.14 7.05 -9.88
C VAL A 267 -5.90 7.01 -11.19
N LYS A 268 -6.03 8.14 -11.87
CA LYS A 268 -6.61 8.24 -13.21
C LYS A 268 -5.93 7.27 -14.17
N GLU A 269 -4.59 7.23 -14.18
CA GLU A 269 -3.86 6.25 -15.00
C GLU A 269 -4.02 4.81 -14.50
N LEU A 270 -4.12 4.59 -13.18
CA LEU A 270 -4.38 3.27 -12.62
C LEU A 270 -5.74 2.71 -13.08
N ILE A 271 -6.81 3.50 -13.06
CA ILE A 271 -8.18 3.03 -13.39
C ILE A 271 -8.50 3.06 -14.88
N LYS A 272 -7.68 3.74 -15.69
CA LYS A 272 -7.89 3.92 -17.13
C LYS A 272 -8.20 2.64 -17.92
N PRO A 273 -7.50 1.51 -17.71
CA PRO A 273 -7.83 0.26 -18.40
C PRO A 273 -9.24 -0.29 -18.10
N ILE A 274 -9.84 0.06 -16.95
CA ILE A 274 -11.21 -0.36 -16.59
C ILE A 274 -12.24 0.23 -17.56
N PHE A 275 -12.00 1.45 -18.04
CA PHE A 275 -12.91 2.19 -18.90
C PHE A 275 -12.50 2.19 -20.38
N ASN A 276 -11.33 1.63 -20.71
CA ASN A 276 -10.77 1.64 -22.07
C ASN A 276 -10.80 3.05 -22.70
N ASP A 277 -11.26 3.16 -23.94
CA ASP A 277 -11.36 4.44 -24.65
C ASP A 277 -12.43 5.39 -24.08
N LYS A 278 -13.42 4.88 -23.34
CA LYS A 278 -14.50 5.70 -22.77
C LYS A 278 -14.02 6.66 -21.70
N ILE A 279 -12.83 6.44 -21.12
CA ILE A 279 -12.31 7.35 -20.10
C ILE A 279 -12.17 8.80 -20.61
N LYS A 280 -11.96 8.95 -21.93
CA LYS A 280 -11.80 10.24 -22.60
C LYS A 280 -13.11 11.05 -22.65
N ASP A 281 -14.24 10.38 -22.47
CA ASP A 281 -15.57 10.99 -22.51
C ASP A 281 -15.98 11.59 -21.16
N PHE A 282 -15.29 11.22 -20.06
CA PHE A 282 -15.57 11.75 -18.73
C PHE A 282 -14.91 13.12 -18.52
N SER A 283 -15.69 14.05 -17.97
CA SER A 283 -15.19 15.28 -17.38
C SER A 283 -14.32 15.00 -16.15
N ASP A 284 -13.48 15.96 -15.76
CA ASP A 284 -12.66 15.83 -14.54
C ASP A 284 -13.51 15.63 -13.28
N SER A 285 -14.73 16.21 -13.22
CA SER A 285 -15.65 16.00 -12.09
C SER A 285 -16.14 14.56 -12.01
N GLU A 286 -16.52 13.98 -13.16
CA GLU A 286 -16.94 12.57 -13.23
C GLU A 286 -15.79 11.63 -12.89
N LEU A 287 -14.57 11.92 -13.36
CA LEU A 287 -13.38 11.14 -13.01
C LEU A 287 -13.07 11.16 -11.52
N ARG A 288 -13.22 12.32 -10.85
CA ARG A 288 -13.05 12.41 -9.39
C ARG A 288 -14.07 11.55 -8.66
N GLN A 289 -15.33 11.61 -9.06
CA GLN A 289 -16.37 10.75 -8.48
C GLN A 289 -16.07 9.27 -8.70
N LEU A 290 -15.64 8.88 -9.92
CA LEU A 290 -15.24 7.50 -10.21
C LEU A 290 -14.05 7.05 -9.35
N ILE A 291 -13.09 7.93 -9.08
CA ILE A 291 -11.96 7.64 -8.19
C ILE A 291 -12.41 7.46 -6.74
N ASP A 292 -13.34 8.29 -6.26
CA ASP A 292 -13.89 8.15 -4.92
C ASP A 292 -14.64 6.81 -4.77
N GLU A 293 -15.48 6.43 -5.74
CA GLU A 293 -16.16 5.13 -5.76
C GLU A 293 -15.16 3.97 -5.86
N TYR A 294 -14.12 4.12 -6.69
CA TYR A 294 -13.05 3.13 -6.80
C TYR A 294 -12.40 2.83 -5.45
N TRP A 295 -12.10 3.87 -4.66
CA TRP A 295 -11.51 3.68 -3.34
C TRP A 295 -12.47 3.09 -2.31
N LYS A 296 -13.76 3.47 -2.33
CA LYS A 296 -14.78 2.86 -1.46
C LYS A 296 -14.91 1.36 -1.70
N ILE A 297 -14.96 0.94 -2.96
CA ILE A 297 -15.05 -0.48 -3.35
C ILE A 297 -13.82 -1.25 -2.88
N LYS A 298 -12.66 -0.59 -2.85
CA LYS A 298 -11.36 -1.20 -2.54
C LYS A 298 -10.96 -1.09 -1.07
N GLU A 299 -11.78 -0.48 -0.22
CA GLU A 299 -11.52 -0.31 1.21
C GLU A 299 -11.55 -1.67 1.92
N PRO A 300 -10.40 -2.16 2.43
CA PRO A 300 -10.33 -3.49 3.05
C PRO A 300 -10.92 -3.54 4.46
N LEU A 301 -10.87 -2.42 5.17
CA LEU A 301 -11.17 -2.34 6.60
C LEU A 301 -11.83 -0.98 6.91
N TYR A 302 -13.05 -1.00 7.44
CA TYR A 302 -13.77 0.18 7.94
C TYR A 302 -13.42 0.53 9.39
N LEU A 303 -12.86 -0.42 10.15
CA LEU A 303 -12.43 -0.19 11.55
C LEU A 303 -11.25 0.77 11.69
N THR A 304 -10.49 1.01 10.61
CA THR A 304 -9.37 1.96 10.60
C THR A 304 -9.82 3.35 10.19
N LYS A 305 -9.04 4.37 10.58
CA LYS A 305 -9.32 5.78 10.21
C LYS A 305 -8.86 6.13 8.80
N TYR A 306 -8.34 5.15 8.07
CA TYR A 306 -7.66 5.33 6.80
C TYR A 306 -7.92 4.11 5.92
N ASN A 307 -8.03 4.35 4.62
CA ASN A 307 -8.19 3.27 3.65
C ASN A 307 -6.81 2.66 3.31
N GLU A 308 -6.60 1.39 3.65
CA GLU A 308 -5.32 0.71 3.44
C GLU A 308 -4.91 0.68 1.97
N ARG A 309 -5.87 0.59 1.05
CA ARG A 309 -5.57 0.59 -0.39
C ARG A 309 -5.03 1.96 -0.83
N ILE A 310 -5.62 3.06 -0.37
CA ILE A 310 -5.12 4.42 -0.66
C ILE A 310 -3.70 4.59 -0.08
N LEU A 311 -3.50 4.15 1.16
CA LEU A 311 -2.20 4.22 1.84
C LEU A 311 -1.10 3.48 1.07
N GLU A 312 -1.44 2.29 0.58
CA GLU A 312 -0.55 1.48 -0.24
C GLU A 312 -0.28 2.14 -1.60
N HIS A 313 -1.30 2.73 -2.24
CA HIS A 313 -1.14 3.48 -3.48
C HIS A 313 -0.17 4.65 -3.32
N TYR A 314 -0.31 5.44 -2.26
CA TYR A 314 0.61 6.53 -1.95
C TYR A 314 2.03 6.04 -1.76
N SER A 315 2.20 4.88 -1.12
CA SER A 315 3.51 4.24 -0.99
C SER A 315 4.09 3.79 -2.33
N ARG A 316 3.24 3.34 -3.27
CA ARG A 316 3.68 3.04 -4.63
C ARG A 316 4.14 4.26 -5.40
N VAL A 317 3.37 5.34 -5.36
CA VAL A 317 3.73 6.60 -6.03
C VAL A 317 5.00 7.20 -5.42
N ALA A 318 5.12 7.21 -4.10
CA ALA A 318 6.30 7.72 -3.39
C ALA A 318 7.57 6.98 -3.78
N TYR A 319 7.54 5.64 -3.74
CA TYR A 319 8.69 4.81 -4.14
C TYR A 319 9.00 4.95 -5.64
N ALA A 320 7.98 4.94 -6.50
CA ALA A 320 8.19 5.11 -7.94
C ALA A 320 8.84 6.46 -8.25
N ASN A 321 8.39 7.55 -7.62
CA ASN A 321 9.01 8.86 -7.76
C ASN A 321 10.42 8.92 -7.20
N LEU A 322 10.71 8.18 -6.14
CA LEU A 322 12.04 8.10 -5.55
C LEU A 322 13.03 7.36 -6.47
N ARG A 323 12.64 6.24 -7.11
CA ARG A 323 13.57 5.36 -7.84
C ARG A 323 13.51 5.40 -9.35
N PHE A 324 12.40 5.85 -9.92
CA PHE A 324 12.18 5.76 -11.36
C PHE A 324 12.02 7.13 -12.03
N SER A 325 12.10 8.24 -11.28
CA SER A 325 12.03 9.58 -11.87
C SER A 325 13.18 9.84 -12.85
N LEU A 326 12.91 10.66 -13.88
CA LEU A 326 13.90 11.13 -14.84
C LEU A 326 13.97 12.66 -14.79
N PRO A 327 14.77 13.25 -13.88
CA PRO A 327 14.81 14.70 -13.67
C PRO A 327 15.20 15.51 -14.92
N ILE A 328 16.03 14.93 -15.81
CA ILE A 328 16.44 15.58 -17.06
C ILE A 328 15.25 15.81 -18.00
N LYS A 329 14.23 14.95 -17.91
CA LYS A 329 13.01 15.01 -18.74
C LYS A 329 11.81 15.59 -18.00
N ASP A 330 11.98 16.04 -16.75
CA ASP A 330 10.89 16.45 -15.86
C ASP A 330 9.77 15.39 -15.75
N LEU A 331 10.17 14.11 -15.76
CA LEU A 331 9.23 12.98 -15.74
C LEU A 331 9.22 12.34 -14.36
N ALA A 332 8.07 12.41 -13.70
CA ALA A 332 7.80 11.72 -12.43
C ALA A 332 7.94 10.21 -12.60
N GLY A 333 8.50 9.55 -11.61
CA GLY A 333 8.85 8.13 -11.71
C GLY A 333 7.66 7.22 -11.93
N TRP A 334 6.51 7.51 -11.33
CA TRP A 334 5.27 6.73 -11.56
C TRP A 334 4.79 6.76 -13.02
N LYS A 335 5.20 7.75 -13.83
CA LYS A 335 4.89 7.88 -15.27
C LYS A 335 5.84 7.11 -16.18
N THR A 336 6.91 6.53 -15.64
CA THR A 336 7.82 5.67 -16.42
C THR A 336 7.25 4.26 -16.58
N ASP A 337 7.76 3.49 -17.54
CA ASP A 337 7.32 2.10 -17.74
C ASP A 337 7.53 1.25 -16.46
N ARG A 338 8.64 1.43 -15.75
CA ARG A 338 8.89 0.79 -14.45
C ARG A 338 7.93 1.28 -13.38
N GLY A 339 7.68 2.58 -13.33
CA GLY A 339 6.76 3.20 -12.39
C GLY A 339 5.32 2.72 -12.55
N ASP A 340 4.84 2.60 -13.78
CA ASP A 340 3.48 2.14 -14.09
C ASP A 340 3.29 0.65 -13.71
N ILE A 341 4.27 -0.21 -14.00
CA ILE A 341 4.23 -1.62 -13.53
C ILE A 341 4.26 -1.68 -11.99
N TYR A 342 5.13 -0.89 -11.33
CA TYR A 342 5.19 -0.84 -9.87
C TYR A 342 3.89 -0.31 -9.26
N LEU A 343 3.28 0.71 -9.88
CA LEU A 343 2.01 1.29 -9.44
C LEU A 343 0.87 0.28 -9.47
N ARG A 344 0.87 -0.64 -10.45
CA ARG A 344 -0.20 -1.64 -10.65
C ARG A 344 0.00 -2.92 -9.87
N TYR A 345 1.24 -3.41 -9.80
CA TYR A 345 1.52 -4.74 -9.29
C TYR A 345 2.38 -4.73 -8.02
N GLY A 346 2.82 -3.55 -7.58
CA GLY A 346 3.64 -3.38 -6.39
C GLY A 346 5.08 -3.84 -6.59
N GLU A 347 5.74 -4.09 -5.47
CA GLU A 347 7.11 -4.57 -5.43
C GLU A 347 7.21 -6.00 -5.98
N PRO A 348 8.12 -6.27 -6.94
CA PRO A 348 8.31 -7.61 -7.46
C PRO A 348 8.90 -8.53 -6.39
N ILE A 349 8.54 -9.82 -6.44
CA ILE A 349 9.04 -10.86 -5.54
C ILE A 349 10.56 -10.98 -5.69
N ASN A 350 11.04 -10.88 -6.93
CA ASN A 350 12.46 -10.82 -7.23
C ASN A 350 12.73 -9.82 -8.36
N ARG A 351 13.91 -9.21 -8.33
CA ARG A 351 14.37 -8.27 -9.35
C ARG A 351 15.83 -8.58 -9.66
N VAL A 352 16.15 -8.69 -10.94
CA VAL A 352 17.51 -8.95 -11.43
C VAL A 352 17.85 -7.93 -12.50
N ARG A 353 19.00 -7.27 -12.36
CA ARG A 353 19.49 -6.31 -13.35
C ARG A 353 20.72 -6.84 -14.08
N PHE A 354 20.56 -7.14 -15.36
CA PHE A 354 21.66 -7.55 -16.22
C PHE A 354 22.52 -6.35 -16.64
N ARG A 355 23.83 -6.45 -16.41
CA ARG A 355 24.82 -5.45 -16.82
C ARG A 355 25.02 -5.48 -18.34
N PRO A 356 25.23 -4.30 -18.98
CA PRO A 356 25.49 -4.26 -20.40
C PRO A 356 26.87 -4.85 -20.73
N HIS A 357 26.99 -5.53 -21.87
CA HIS A 357 28.26 -6.07 -22.33
C HIS A 357 28.26 -6.25 -23.85
N ILE A 358 29.45 -6.41 -24.44
CA ILE A 358 29.60 -6.67 -25.87
C ILE A 358 29.90 -8.16 -26.04
N ASN A 359 29.06 -8.86 -26.79
CA ASN A 359 29.37 -10.20 -27.26
C ASN A 359 30.08 -10.10 -28.61
N ALA A 360 31.34 -10.54 -28.65
CA ALA A 360 32.24 -10.42 -29.80
C ALA A 360 32.22 -11.67 -30.72
N GLY A 361 31.20 -12.53 -30.66
CA GLY A 361 31.05 -13.69 -31.54
C GLY A 361 30.32 -13.38 -32.86
N GLY A 362 30.91 -13.73 -34.01
CA GLY A 362 30.27 -13.73 -35.35
C GLY A 362 29.78 -12.36 -35.86
N ARG A 363 28.68 -11.86 -35.31
CA ARG A 363 28.19 -10.48 -35.46
C ARG A 363 28.21 -9.82 -34.09
N THR A 364 29.04 -8.79 -33.93
CA THR A 364 29.13 -8.02 -32.68
C THR A 364 27.75 -7.53 -32.23
N GLN A 365 27.31 -7.99 -31.06
CA GLN A 365 26.08 -7.58 -30.41
C GLN A 365 26.41 -6.83 -29.11
N VAL A 366 25.68 -5.75 -28.88
CA VAL A 366 25.70 -4.97 -27.65
C VAL A 366 24.48 -5.40 -26.83
N ASN A 367 24.72 -6.19 -25.79
CA ASN A 367 23.71 -6.55 -24.82
C ASN A 367 23.47 -5.35 -23.91
N LEU A 368 22.25 -4.84 -23.92
CA LEU A 368 21.85 -3.61 -23.23
C LEU A 368 21.59 -3.88 -21.75
N LYS A 369 21.69 -2.83 -20.93
CA LYS A 369 21.36 -2.90 -19.51
C LYS A 369 19.87 -3.19 -19.37
N THR A 370 19.53 -4.32 -18.76
CA THR A 370 18.14 -4.81 -18.69
C THR A 370 17.76 -5.16 -17.25
N ASP A 371 16.64 -4.64 -16.78
CA ASP A 371 16.07 -4.86 -15.46
C ASP A 371 14.87 -5.81 -15.60
N VAL A 372 14.90 -6.96 -14.94
CA VAL A 372 13.90 -8.03 -15.06
C VAL A 372 13.22 -8.23 -13.72
N TRP A 373 11.90 -8.09 -13.70
CA TRP A 373 11.05 -8.12 -12.51
C TRP A 373 10.16 -9.34 -12.54
N TYR A 374 10.21 -10.12 -11.46
CA TYR A 374 9.46 -11.36 -11.30
C TYR A 374 8.33 -11.16 -10.28
N TYR A 375 7.11 -11.46 -10.72
CA TYR A 375 5.93 -11.61 -9.88
C TYR A 375 5.50 -13.09 -9.89
N THR A 376 4.45 -13.45 -9.15
CA THR A 376 3.99 -14.83 -9.02
C THR A 376 3.76 -15.53 -10.35
N ASP A 377 3.16 -14.82 -11.32
CA ASP A 377 2.73 -15.35 -12.62
C ASP A 377 3.05 -14.38 -13.78
N MET A 378 3.88 -13.37 -13.56
CA MET A 378 4.29 -12.38 -14.56
C MET A 378 5.78 -12.10 -14.50
N VAL A 379 6.37 -11.82 -15.66
CA VAL A 379 7.72 -11.31 -15.76
C VAL A 379 7.74 -10.09 -16.68
N PHE A 380 8.35 -9.00 -16.23
CA PHE A 380 8.54 -7.78 -17.03
C PHE A 380 10.04 -7.49 -17.17
N GLY A 381 10.49 -7.29 -18.40
CA GLY A 381 11.83 -6.78 -18.70
C GLY A 381 11.76 -5.31 -19.10
N PHE A 382 12.73 -4.53 -18.65
CA PHE A 382 12.91 -3.14 -19.03
C PHE A 382 14.35 -2.90 -19.47
N THR A 383 14.56 -2.14 -20.54
CA THR A 383 15.87 -1.93 -21.14
C THR A 383 16.21 -0.45 -21.20
N ASP A 384 17.43 -0.11 -20.79
CA ASP A 384 17.98 1.24 -20.89
C ASP A 384 18.81 1.36 -22.17
N ASP A 385 18.13 1.69 -23.26
CA ASP A 385 18.70 1.66 -24.62
C ASP A 385 19.85 2.67 -24.83
N PHE A 386 19.93 3.70 -23.98
CA PHE A 386 20.88 4.79 -24.10
C PHE A 386 21.81 4.93 -22.89
N MET A 387 21.77 3.97 -21.96
CA MET A 387 22.57 3.98 -20.72
C MET A 387 22.41 5.28 -19.91
N ASN A 388 21.20 5.85 -19.88
CA ASN A 388 20.91 7.13 -19.23
C ASN A 388 19.90 7.02 -18.08
N GLY A 389 19.60 5.79 -17.65
CA GLY A 389 18.64 5.48 -16.59
C GLY A 389 17.18 5.43 -17.05
N ASN A 390 16.89 5.74 -18.32
CA ASN A 390 15.54 5.66 -18.89
C ASN A 390 15.24 4.23 -19.36
N PHE A 391 14.87 3.38 -18.41
CA PHE A 391 14.40 2.02 -18.68
C PHE A 391 13.01 2.04 -19.31
N ARG A 392 12.91 1.53 -20.54
CA ARG A 392 11.64 1.33 -21.27
C ARG A 392 11.26 -0.13 -21.31
N PHE A 393 10.01 -0.47 -21.60
CA PHE A 393 9.61 -1.85 -21.84
C PHE A 393 10.54 -2.54 -22.84
N SER A 394 11.08 -3.70 -22.45
CA SER A 394 11.86 -4.52 -23.33
C SER A 394 10.98 -5.01 -24.48
N THR A 395 11.45 -4.81 -25.70
CA THR A 395 10.81 -5.30 -26.92
C THR A 395 11.84 -6.06 -27.75
N PRO A 396 11.52 -7.28 -28.24
CA PRO A 396 12.40 -7.99 -29.15
C PRO A 396 12.63 -7.17 -30.42
N ALA A 397 13.89 -6.99 -30.79
CA ALA A 397 14.30 -6.29 -32.01
C ALA A 397 15.14 -7.23 -32.89
N PRO A 398 14.51 -8.18 -33.63
CA PRO A 398 15.23 -9.12 -34.47
C PRO A 398 16.18 -8.41 -35.44
N GLY A 399 17.43 -8.86 -35.49
CA GLY A 399 18.46 -8.28 -36.36
C GLY A 399 19.12 -7.00 -35.84
N SER A 400 18.67 -6.45 -34.69
CA SER A 400 19.34 -5.32 -34.04
C SER A 400 20.73 -5.72 -33.52
N ARG A 401 21.69 -4.79 -33.59
CA ARG A 401 22.97 -4.91 -32.88
C ARG A 401 22.84 -4.61 -31.39
N TYR A 402 21.79 -3.89 -30.98
CA TYR A 402 21.50 -3.57 -29.59
C TYR A 402 20.37 -4.49 -29.12
N VAL A 403 20.70 -5.39 -28.21
CA VAL A 403 19.83 -6.51 -27.85
C VAL A 403 19.47 -6.42 -26.38
N SER A 404 18.18 -6.51 -26.09
CA SER A 404 17.71 -6.66 -24.71
C SER A 404 18.14 -8.02 -24.16
N GLN A 405 18.55 -8.07 -22.90
CA GLN A 405 18.84 -9.33 -22.21
C GLN A 405 17.57 -10.04 -21.70
N PHE A 406 16.39 -9.50 -22.01
CA PHE A 406 15.09 -10.13 -21.76
C PHE A 406 14.42 -10.51 -23.09
N ALA A 407 14.09 -11.79 -23.24
CA ALA A 407 13.56 -12.34 -24.50
C ALA A 407 12.09 -11.98 -24.79
N GLY A 408 11.32 -11.60 -23.77
CA GLY A 408 9.89 -11.30 -23.93
C GLY A 408 9.59 -9.89 -24.46
N ASP A 409 8.38 -9.71 -24.98
CA ASP A 409 7.82 -8.42 -25.35
C ASP A 409 6.99 -7.85 -24.19
N SER A 410 7.67 -7.11 -23.31
CA SER A 410 7.02 -6.54 -22.13
C SER A 410 6.04 -5.43 -22.47
N TYR A 411 6.21 -4.73 -23.59
CA TYR A 411 5.26 -3.69 -24.00
C TYR A 411 3.91 -4.32 -24.36
N ARG A 412 3.90 -5.33 -25.23
CA ARG A 412 2.68 -6.06 -25.60
C ARG A 412 2.08 -6.77 -24.39
N PHE A 413 2.90 -7.44 -23.59
CA PHE A 413 2.44 -8.15 -22.40
C PHE A 413 1.82 -7.20 -21.39
N ALA A 414 2.47 -6.06 -21.08
CA ALA A 414 1.92 -5.07 -20.16
C ALA A 414 0.57 -4.53 -20.64
N ASN A 415 0.42 -4.20 -21.92
CA ASN A 415 -0.86 -3.72 -22.45
C ASN A 415 -1.97 -4.78 -22.36
N TYR A 416 -1.65 -6.06 -22.57
CA TYR A 416 -2.59 -7.15 -22.37
C TYR A 416 -2.98 -7.31 -20.89
N VAL A 417 -1.99 -7.42 -19.99
CA VAL A 417 -2.24 -7.66 -18.57
C VAL A 417 -2.98 -6.50 -17.93
N LYS A 418 -2.69 -5.24 -18.28
CA LYS A 418 -3.42 -4.07 -17.76
C LYS A 418 -4.93 -4.14 -18.02
N ASN A 419 -5.34 -4.74 -19.14
CA ASN A 419 -6.76 -4.85 -19.49
C ASN A 419 -7.43 -6.06 -18.81
N VAL A 420 -6.71 -7.16 -18.60
CA VAL A 420 -7.25 -8.39 -17.99
C VAL A 420 -7.13 -8.37 -16.46
N ARG A 421 -6.05 -7.81 -15.95
CA ARG A 421 -5.71 -7.64 -14.53
C ARG A 421 -5.09 -6.26 -14.33
N ASN A 422 -5.96 -5.27 -14.14
CA ASN A 422 -5.61 -3.87 -14.00
C ASN A 422 -4.58 -3.59 -12.89
N GLU A 423 -4.72 -4.28 -11.76
CA GLU A 423 -3.83 -4.18 -10.61
C GLU A 423 -3.80 -5.49 -9.82
N VAL A 424 -2.78 -5.64 -8.97
CA VAL A 424 -2.70 -6.63 -7.90
C VAL A 424 -2.51 -5.89 -6.59
N TYR A 425 -3.35 -6.23 -5.62
CA TYR A 425 -3.28 -5.68 -4.28
C TYR A 425 -3.66 -6.74 -3.25
N GLU A 426 -2.75 -6.97 -2.31
CA GLU A 426 -3.01 -7.73 -1.09
C GLU A 426 -2.90 -6.78 0.10
N PRO A 427 -3.98 -6.60 0.90
CA PRO A 427 -3.95 -5.69 2.04
C PRO A 427 -2.82 -6.04 3.02
N LYS A 428 -2.06 -5.04 3.43
CA LYS A 428 -1.07 -5.15 4.52
C LYS A 428 -1.62 -4.42 5.73
N PHE A 429 -1.83 -5.15 6.83
CA PHE A 429 -2.32 -4.60 8.10
C PHE A 429 -1.18 -4.48 9.11
N ASP A 430 -1.41 -3.76 10.21
CA ASP A 430 -0.44 -3.60 11.31
C ASP A 430 -0.14 -4.94 12.04
N GLY A 431 -1.02 -5.93 11.92
CA GLY A 431 -0.84 -7.27 12.47
C GLY A 431 -1.24 -8.38 11.50
N PRO A 432 -1.14 -9.65 11.93
CA PRO A 432 -1.35 -10.80 11.06
C PRO A 432 -2.82 -10.95 10.64
N LYS A 433 -3.06 -11.42 9.42
CA LYS A 433 -4.41 -11.83 8.99
C LYS A 433 -4.79 -13.14 9.68
N PHE A 434 -6.02 -13.24 10.17
CA PHE A 434 -6.58 -14.49 10.68
C PHE A 434 -8.03 -14.69 10.17
N LYS A 435 -8.51 -15.93 10.28
CA LYS A 435 -9.89 -16.29 9.93
C LYS A 435 -10.71 -16.49 11.20
N THR A 436 -11.99 -16.15 11.13
CA THR A 436 -12.95 -16.39 12.21
C THR A 436 -14.20 -17.02 11.58
N PRO A 437 -14.76 -18.10 12.17
CA PRO A 437 -16.11 -18.52 11.83
C PRO A 437 -17.10 -17.42 12.21
N PHE A 438 -18.16 -17.30 11.43
CA PHE A 438 -19.29 -16.43 11.71
C PHE A 438 -20.58 -17.01 11.11
N ASP A 439 -21.72 -16.61 11.66
CA ASP A 439 -23.05 -16.95 11.17
C ASP A 439 -23.98 -15.73 11.28
N ILE A 440 -24.90 -15.59 10.32
CA ILE A 440 -25.81 -14.45 10.22
C ILE A 440 -27.25 -14.97 10.30
N VAL A 441 -28.04 -14.37 11.19
CA VAL A 441 -29.45 -14.71 11.36
C VAL A 441 -30.32 -13.47 11.41
N GLN A 442 -31.48 -13.56 10.77
CA GLN A 442 -32.41 -12.45 10.59
C GLN A 442 -33.75 -12.72 11.28
N PHE A 443 -34.26 -11.69 11.95
CA PHE A 443 -35.54 -11.70 12.63
C PHE A 443 -36.36 -10.48 12.25
N LYS A 444 -37.68 -10.59 12.36
CA LYS A 444 -38.56 -9.41 12.33
C LYS A 444 -38.21 -8.52 13.52
N ASP A 445 -38.06 -7.22 13.28
CA ASP A 445 -37.97 -6.24 14.36
C ASP A 445 -39.36 -6.04 14.96
N LEU A 446 -39.53 -6.50 16.20
CA LEU A 446 -40.82 -6.45 16.92
C LEU A 446 -41.22 -5.02 17.31
N LYS A 447 -40.28 -4.07 17.33
CA LYS A 447 -40.55 -2.66 17.65
C LYS A 447 -40.81 -1.84 16.39
N ASN A 448 -40.20 -2.21 15.28
CA ASN A 448 -40.37 -1.54 13.99
C ASN A 448 -40.60 -2.55 12.87
N SER A 449 -41.87 -2.72 12.51
CA SER A 449 -42.33 -3.68 11.50
C SER A 449 -41.86 -3.41 10.06
N THR A 450 -41.12 -2.32 9.82
CA THR A 450 -40.48 -2.01 8.53
C THR A 450 -38.99 -2.35 8.50
N LYS A 451 -38.46 -2.88 9.60
CA LYS A 451 -37.05 -3.20 9.80
C LYS A 451 -36.86 -4.67 10.11
N THR A 452 -35.62 -5.09 9.92
CA THR A 452 -35.14 -6.45 10.17
C THR A 452 -33.98 -6.37 11.15
N ASP A 453 -34.08 -7.17 12.20
CA ASP A 453 -33.00 -7.41 13.14
C ASP A 453 -32.01 -8.39 12.49
N VAL A 454 -30.83 -7.92 12.13
CA VAL A 454 -29.76 -8.76 11.58
C VAL A 454 -28.68 -8.92 12.62
N TYR A 455 -28.44 -10.16 13.04
CA TYR A 455 -27.35 -10.51 13.94
C TYR A 455 -26.24 -11.20 13.16
N ILE A 456 -25.01 -10.87 13.51
CA ILE A 456 -23.83 -11.63 13.10
C ILE A 456 -23.11 -12.12 14.34
N SER A 457 -23.02 -13.44 14.49
CA SER A 457 -22.27 -14.09 15.57
C SER A 457 -20.93 -14.55 15.03
N TYR A 458 -19.85 -14.34 15.78
CA TYR A 458 -18.50 -14.75 15.39
C TYR A 458 -17.80 -15.44 16.55
N GLY A 459 -16.86 -16.34 16.23
CA GLY A 459 -16.14 -17.13 17.22
C GLY A 459 -14.63 -16.95 17.14
N LEU A 460 -14.01 -16.47 18.21
CA LEU A 460 -12.55 -16.34 18.30
C LEU A 460 -11.98 -17.55 19.05
N THR A 461 -10.89 -18.14 18.54
CA THR A 461 -10.24 -19.28 19.21
C THR A 461 -9.84 -18.92 20.64
N ALA A 462 -10.33 -19.70 21.60
CA ALA A 462 -9.94 -19.55 22.98
C ALA A 462 -8.60 -20.27 23.18
N ASN A 463 -7.51 -19.50 23.32
CA ASN A 463 -6.25 -20.05 23.79
C ASN A 463 -6.24 -19.98 25.32
N ASP A 464 -6.01 -21.13 25.98
CA ASP A 464 -6.07 -21.31 27.44
C ASP A 464 -5.16 -20.37 28.25
N THR A 465 -4.23 -19.66 27.60
CA THR A 465 -3.24 -18.79 28.23
C THR A 465 -3.77 -17.43 28.75
N LEU A 466 -5.05 -17.08 28.58
CA LEU A 466 -5.58 -15.74 28.88
C LEU A 466 -6.76 -15.69 29.88
N ILE A 467 -6.90 -16.71 30.74
CA ILE A 467 -7.93 -16.71 31.80
C ILE A 467 -7.45 -15.88 33.01
N ARG A 468 -8.24 -14.88 33.44
CA ARG A 468 -8.07 -14.22 34.75
C ARG A 468 -9.40 -14.18 35.49
N ASN A 469 -9.40 -14.60 36.75
CA ASN A 469 -10.58 -14.62 37.64
C ASN A 469 -11.81 -15.33 37.03
N GLY A 470 -11.56 -16.37 36.21
CA GLY A 470 -12.64 -17.11 35.55
C GLY A 470 -13.21 -16.47 34.29
N ASN A 471 -12.73 -15.29 33.87
CA ASN A 471 -13.10 -14.65 32.61
C ASN A 471 -11.99 -14.79 31.56
N TYR A 472 -12.38 -14.84 30.29
CA TYR A 472 -11.45 -14.79 29.17
C TYR A 472 -11.15 -13.34 28.80
N ILE A 473 -9.87 -12.98 28.83
CA ILE A 473 -9.41 -11.66 28.40
C ILE A 473 -8.99 -11.77 26.93
N TYR A 474 -9.91 -11.47 26.04
CA TYR A 474 -9.62 -11.39 24.60
C TYR A 474 -9.96 -10.00 24.06
N PRO A 475 -9.16 -8.96 24.42
CA PRO A 475 -9.47 -7.60 24.08
C PRO A 475 -9.39 -7.40 22.57
N HIS A 476 -10.50 -6.99 21.96
CA HIS A 476 -10.58 -6.74 20.52
C HIS A 476 -11.66 -5.71 20.20
N ILE A 477 -11.57 -5.14 19.01
CA ILE A 477 -12.61 -4.30 18.41
C ILE A 477 -13.28 -5.14 17.33
N ALA A 478 -14.61 -5.24 17.37
CA ALA A 478 -15.40 -5.91 16.36
C ALA A 478 -16.36 -4.92 15.70
N GLY A 479 -16.48 -4.98 14.38
CA GLY A 479 -17.37 -4.13 13.59
C GLY A 479 -18.25 -4.96 12.67
N PHE A 480 -19.53 -4.61 12.60
CA PHE A 480 -20.46 -5.12 11.61
C PHE A 480 -20.99 -3.96 10.80
N PHE A 481 -20.72 -3.97 9.50
CA PHE A 481 -21.01 -2.90 8.57
C PHE A 481 -21.95 -3.41 7.48
N TYR A 482 -22.89 -2.57 7.08
CA TYR A 482 -23.79 -2.83 5.95
C TYR A 482 -23.71 -1.70 4.94
N SER A 483 -23.40 -2.05 3.69
CA SER A 483 -23.37 -1.15 2.55
C SER A 483 -24.42 -1.57 1.52
N ASP A 484 -24.96 -0.60 0.78
CA ASP A 484 -25.84 -0.90 -0.36
C ASP A 484 -25.07 -1.57 -1.52
N LEU A 485 -25.78 -1.95 -2.59
CA LEU A 485 -25.16 -2.53 -3.80
C LEU A 485 -24.15 -1.60 -4.49
N TYR A 486 -24.14 -0.31 -4.15
CA TYR A 486 -23.20 0.69 -4.64
C TYR A 486 -22.06 0.97 -3.63
N TYR A 487 -21.87 0.09 -2.64
CA TYR A 487 -20.83 0.21 -1.59
C TYR A 487 -20.94 1.46 -0.71
N ASN A 488 -22.09 2.14 -0.68
CA ASN A 488 -22.31 3.21 0.28
C ASN A 488 -22.66 2.62 1.63
N LEU A 489 -21.83 2.88 2.64
CA LEU A 489 -22.08 2.45 4.02
C LEU A 489 -23.39 3.08 4.54
N LYS A 490 -24.38 2.24 4.85
CA LYS A 490 -25.71 2.68 5.33
C LYS A 490 -25.88 2.52 6.83
N ASN A 491 -25.30 1.48 7.42
CA ASN A 491 -25.41 1.22 8.84
C ASN A 491 -24.17 0.48 9.34
N SER A 492 -23.83 0.67 10.61
CA SER A 492 -22.69 0.00 11.23
C SER A 492 -22.80 -0.01 12.73
N VAL A 493 -22.25 -1.05 13.35
CA VAL A 493 -22.04 -1.13 14.79
C VAL A 493 -20.60 -1.52 15.04
N VAL A 494 -19.95 -0.84 15.99
CA VAL A 494 -18.59 -1.15 16.42
C VAL A 494 -18.63 -1.33 17.93
N ASP A 495 -18.10 -2.45 18.40
CA ASP A 495 -18.00 -2.78 19.81
C ASP A 495 -16.54 -2.99 20.23
N THR A 496 -16.22 -2.55 21.44
CA THR A 496 -14.90 -2.76 22.05
C THR A 496 -15.05 -3.77 23.17
N VAL A 497 -14.68 -5.01 22.86
CA VAL A 497 -14.85 -6.16 23.75
C VAL A 497 -13.59 -6.29 24.59
N ASN A 498 -13.67 -6.02 25.89
CA ASN A 498 -12.51 -6.12 26.80
C ASN A 498 -12.46 -7.45 27.56
N ILE A 499 -13.62 -8.01 27.89
CA ILE A 499 -13.77 -9.23 28.69
C ILE A 499 -14.92 -10.04 28.10
N ILE A 500 -14.72 -11.33 27.91
CA ILE A 500 -15.77 -12.30 27.57
C ILE A 500 -15.91 -13.28 28.75
N THR A 501 -17.13 -13.53 29.20
CA THR A 501 -17.39 -14.47 30.29
C THR A 501 -17.28 -15.92 29.79
N LYS A 502 -17.08 -16.86 30.71
CA LYS A 502 -17.07 -18.30 30.38
C LYS A 502 -18.37 -18.79 29.75
N ASP A 503 -19.48 -18.12 30.01
CA ASP A 503 -20.80 -18.49 29.47
C ASP A 503 -20.83 -18.39 27.94
N ASN A 504 -19.96 -17.59 27.33
CA ASN A 504 -19.85 -17.43 25.89
C ASN A 504 -18.95 -18.49 25.21
N LEU A 505 -18.47 -19.49 25.95
CA LEU A 505 -17.58 -20.53 25.44
C LEU A 505 -18.38 -21.60 24.70
N VAL A 506 -17.98 -21.90 23.47
CA VAL A 506 -18.50 -23.02 22.67
C VAL A 506 -17.37 -24.02 22.42
N ASN A 507 -17.51 -25.24 22.94
CA ASN A 507 -16.60 -26.34 22.64
C ASN A 507 -16.90 -26.86 21.23
N ILE A 508 -15.89 -27.02 20.39
CA ILE A 508 -16.05 -27.40 18.98
C ILE A 508 -15.67 -28.86 18.77
N VAL A 509 -14.49 -29.23 19.25
CA VAL A 509 -13.93 -30.58 19.27
C VAL A 509 -12.98 -30.64 20.46
N LYS A 510 -12.51 -31.84 20.82
CA LYS A 510 -11.52 -32.03 21.89
C LYS A 510 -10.36 -31.03 21.73
N ASP A 511 -10.10 -30.26 22.77
CA ASP A 511 -9.03 -29.25 22.86
C ASP A 511 -9.20 -28.02 21.92
N SER A 512 -10.41 -27.75 21.43
CA SER A 512 -10.73 -26.55 20.64
C SER A 512 -12.05 -25.92 21.06
N SER A 513 -11.99 -24.65 21.45
CA SER A 513 -13.17 -23.87 21.84
C SER A 513 -13.14 -22.48 21.22
N LEU A 514 -14.33 -21.90 21.08
CA LEU A 514 -14.55 -20.55 20.58
C LEU A 514 -15.16 -19.68 21.67
N LEU A 515 -14.66 -18.46 21.79
CA LEU A 515 -15.35 -17.38 22.48
C LEU A 515 -16.28 -16.71 21.48
N VAL A 516 -17.58 -16.88 21.69
CA VAL A 516 -18.59 -16.36 20.78
C VAL A 516 -19.09 -15.01 21.26
N ASN A 517 -19.21 -14.08 20.33
CA ASN A 517 -19.92 -12.83 20.55
C ASN A 517 -20.76 -12.50 19.30
N SER A 518 -21.71 -11.59 19.44
CA SER A 518 -22.59 -11.17 18.35
C SER A 518 -22.64 -9.65 18.23
N LEU A 519 -22.97 -9.17 17.05
CA LEU A 519 -23.30 -7.77 16.77
C LEU A 519 -24.67 -7.71 16.14
N LYS A 520 -25.40 -6.62 16.38
CA LYS A 520 -26.77 -6.41 15.88
C LYS A 520 -26.85 -5.14 15.03
N LEU A 521 -27.52 -5.23 13.89
CA LEU A 521 -28.00 -4.08 13.14
C LEU A 521 -29.52 -4.13 12.94
N ASN A 522 -30.11 -2.94 12.89
CA ASN A 522 -31.49 -2.73 12.44
C ASN A 522 -31.50 -2.22 11.01
N LEU A 523 -31.80 -3.10 10.06
CA LEU A 523 -31.68 -2.81 8.63
C LEU A 523 -33.05 -2.70 7.96
N SER A 524 -33.14 -1.88 6.92
CA SER A 524 -34.28 -1.94 6.00
C SER A 524 -34.13 -3.15 5.08
N PRO A 525 -35.23 -3.82 4.70
CA PRO A 525 -35.18 -4.89 3.70
C PRO A 525 -34.65 -4.38 2.37
N ASP A 526 -33.46 -4.82 2.00
CA ASP A 526 -32.73 -4.45 0.80
C ASP A 526 -31.58 -5.46 0.56
N SER A 527 -30.99 -5.45 -0.64
CA SER A 527 -29.77 -6.21 -0.93
C SER A 527 -28.54 -5.31 -0.82
N GLY A 528 -27.45 -5.87 -0.34
CA GLY A 528 -26.21 -5.13 -0.17
C GLY A 528 -25.03 -6.04 0.15
N TYR A 529 -24.04 -5.46 0.80
CA TYR A 529 -22.84 -6.15 1.27
C TYR A 529 -22.72 -5.97 2.77
N PHE A 530 -22.28 -7.01 3.46
CA PHE A 530 -21.80 -6.86 4.83
C PHE A 530 -20.27 -6.90 4.91
N ALA A 531 -19.75 -6.31 5.99
CA ALA A 531 -18.40 -6.57 6.45
C ALA A 531 -18.41 -6.92 7.95
N LEU A 532 -17.85 -8.06 8.31
CA LEU A 532 -17.45 -8.41 9.67
C LEU A 532 -15.97 -8.20 9.81
N GLU A 533 -15.59 -7.28 10.68
CA GLU A 533 -14.21 -6.90 10.89
C GLU A 533 -13.83 -7.06 12.35
N ILE A 534 -12.64 -7.58 12.61
CA ILE A 534 -12.12 -7.77 13.96
C ILE A 534 -10.65 -7.36 13.99
N ILE A 535 -10.29 -6.51 14.95
CA ILE A 535 -8.90 -6.15 15.26
C ILE A 535 -8.59 -6.57 16.70
N ARG A 536 -7.63 -7.48 16.87
CA ARG A 536 -7.16 -7.91 18.20
C ARG A 536 -6.25 -6.86 18.82
N ASN A 537 -6.43 -6.57 20.11
CA ASN A 537 -5.61 -5.56 20.78
C ASN A 537 -4.18 -6.05 21.04
N ILE A 538 -3.99 -7.37 21.22
CA ILE A 538 -2.72 -7.98 21.63
C ILE A 538 -1.64 -7.93 20.55
N ASP A 539 -1.98 -8.29 19.32
CA ASP A 539 -1.04 -8.44 18.20
C ASP A 539 -1.45 -7.65 16.96
N LYS A 540 -2.51 -6.82 17.07
CA LYS A 540 -3.13 -6.10 15.94
C LYS A 540 -3.62 -7.03 14.83
N GLY A 541 -3.82 -8.32 15.12
CA GLY A 541 -4.31 -9.28 14.15
C GLY A 541 -5.68 -8.87 13.60
N VAL A 542 -5.87 -9.05 12.30
CA VAL A 542 -7.06 -8.58 11.57
C VAL A 542 -7.81 -9.76 10.93
N ALA A 543 -9.11 -9.83 11.16
CA ALA A 543 -10.04 -10.58 10.33
C ALA A 543 -10.98 -9.59 9.62
N SER A 544 -11.18 -9.77 8.32
CA SER A 544 -12.13 -8.98 7.51
C SER A 544 -12.85 -9.95 6.59
N ASN A 545 -14.12 -10.19 6.86
CA ASN A 545 -15.00 -11.06 6.08
C ASN A 545 -16.07 -10.20 5.43
N ARG A 546 -16.26 -10.35 4.13
CA ARG A 546 -17.20 -9.54 3.35
C ARG A 546 -17.94 -10.43 2.37
N ASP A 547 -19.25 -10.28 2.30
CA ASP A 547 -20.06 -10.97 1.31
C ASP A 547 -21.36 -10.19 1.05
N LYS A 548 -22.13 -10.65 0.07
CA LYS A 548 -23.47 -10.15 -0.19
C LYS A 548 -24.43 -10.63 0.89
N ILE A 549 -25.39 -9.78 1.23
CA ILE A 549 -26.50 -10.13 2.10
C ILE A 549 -27.80 -9.57 1.51
N ALA A 550 -28.84 -10.40 1.53
CA ALA A 550 -30.20 -9.97 1.28
C ALA A 550 -30.92 -9.82 2.62
N VAL A 551 -31.21 -8.59 3.01
CA VAL A 551 -31.96 -8.30 4.23
C VAL A 551 -33.42 -8.69 4.00
N LYS A 552 -33.89 -9.71 4.72
CA LYS A 552 -35.22 -10.29 4.56
C LYS A 552 -36.30 -9.24 4.83
N LYS A 553 -37.32 -9.20 3.97
CA LYS A 553 -38.55 -8.45 4.22
C LYS A 553 -39.55 -9.36 4.93
N PHE A 554 -39.86 -9.05 6.18
CA PHE A 554 -40.91 -9.75 6.92
C PHE A 554 -42.25 -9.05 6.67
N ASP A 555 -43.23 -9.79 6.15
CA ASP A 555 -44.59 -9.26 6.03
C ASP A 555 -45.26 -9.12 7.41
N ASN A 556 -46.30 -8.28 7.46
CA ASN A 556 -47.04 -7.97 8.69
C ASN A 556 -48.40 -8.67 8.79
N ASN A 557 -48.83 -9.32 7.72
CA ASN A 557 -50.17 -9.86 7.59
C ASN A 557 -50.18 -11.34 7.22
N ILE A 558 -49.12 -11.87 6.60
CA ILE A 558 -49.00 -13.30 6.28
C ILE A 558 -48.07 -14.02 7.24
N LEU A 559 -48.27 -15.32 7.41
CA LEU A 559 -47.39 -16.18 8.20
C LEU A 559 -45.95 -16.01 7.71
N GLU A 560 -45.03 -15.78 8.65
CA GLU A 560 -43.59 -15.61 8.38
C GLU A 560 -42.77 -16.37 9.43
N ILE A 561 -41.53 -16.68 9.08
CA ILE A 561 -40.58 -17.38 9.97
C ILE A 561 -39.21 -16.71 9.92
N SER A 562 -38.53 -16.61 11.06
CA SER A 562 -37.14 -16.13 11.13
C SER A 562 -36.16 -17.10 10.45
N ASP A 563 -34.90 -16.70 10.37
CA ASP A 563 -33.84 -17.65 10.10
C ASP A 563 -33.74 -18.67 11.24
N LEU A 564 -33.31 -19.88 10.91
CA LEU A 564 -33.16 -20.99 11.86
C LEU A 564 -31.82 -20.86 12.59
N VAL A 565 -31.85 -20.62 13.90
CA VAL A 565 -30.62 -20.50 14.70
C VAL A 565 -30.19 -21.86 15.20
N LEU A 566 -28.93 -22.19 14.97
CA LEU A 566 -28.26 -23.35 15.57
C LEU A 566 -27.40 -22.86 16.75
N ALA A 567 -27.79 -23.23 17.96
CA ALA A 567 -27.20 -22.73 19.20
C ALA A 567 -26.56 -23.84 20.02
N SER A 568 -25.51 -23.50 20.76
CA SER A 568 -24.88 -24.40 21.75
C SER A 568 -25.56 -24.33 23.10
N ASP A 569 -26.24 -23.20 23.39
CA ASP A 569 -26.99 -23.01 24.63
C ASP A 569 -28.17 -22.04 24.39
N ILE A 570 -29.27 -22.29 25.11
CA ILE A 570 -30.44 -21.41 25.18
C ILE A 570 -30.87 -21.33 26.63
N SER A 571 -30.95 -20.11 27.18
CA SER A 571 -31.28 -19.89 28.58
C SER A 571 -32.34 -18.81 28.79
N LEU A 572 -33.20 -19.06 29.78
CA LEU A 572 -34.19 -18.10 30.31
C LEU A 572 -33.67 -17.36 31.55
N ASP A 573 -32.45 -17.64 32.01
CA ASP A 573 -31.86 -16.96 33.17
C ASP A 573 -31.45 -15.53 32.80
N ASP A 574 -32.05 -14.55 33.46
CA ASP A 574 -31.74 -13.12 33.27
C ASP A 574 -30.32 -12.75 33.71
N LYS A 575 -29.62 -13.61 34.46
CA LYS A 575 -28.20 -13.42 34.82
C LYS A 575 -27.27 -13.68 33.64
N ILE A 576 -27.68 -14.51 32.69
CA ILE A 576 -26.94 -14.75 31.46
C ILE A 576 -27.28 -13.60 30.49
N ASN A 577 -26.25 -13.04 29.88
CA ASN A 577 -26.39 -11.92 28.95
C ASN A 577 -25.57 -12.17 27.69
N TYR A 578 -26.11 -13.00 26.79
CA TYR A 578 -25.58 -13.13 25.44
C TYR A 578 -26.05 -11.95 24.59
N THR A 579 -25.21 -11.49 23.65
CA THR A 579 -25.59 -10.36 22.78
C THR A 579 -26.78 -10.71 21.88
N LEU A 580 -26.88 -11.97 21.43
CA LEU A 580 -28.09 -12.50 20.80
C LEU A 580 -29.14 -12.82 21.88
N LYS A 581 -29.97 -11.83 22.19
CA LYS A 581 -31.12 -11.97 23.09
C LYS A 581 -32.42 -11.65 22.35
N ARG A 582 -33.37 -12.58 22.43
CA ARG A 582 -34.70 -12.44 21.84
C ARG A 582 -35.74 -12.45 22.96
N ASN A 583 -36.27 -11.28 23.30
CA ASN A 583 -37.14 -11.09 24.45
C ASN A 583 -36.47 -11.56 25.76
N LYS A 584 -36.99 -12.61 26.42
CA LYS A 584 -36.41 -13.21 27.64
C LYS A 584 -35.48 -14.39 27.37
N ILE A 585 -35.23 -14.70 26.09
CA ILE A 585 -34.45 -15.87 25.68
C ILE A 585 -33.05 -15.40 25.29
N ASN A 586 -32.05 -15.83 26.05
CA ASN A 586 -30.64 -15.69 25.72
C ASN A 586 -30.21 -16.86 24.84
N ILE A 587 -29.56 -16.58 23.71
CA ILE A 587 -29.16 -17.59 22.73
C ILE A 587 -27.66 -17.52 22.48
N LEU A 588 -26.93 -18.60 22.78
CA LEU A 588 -25.53 -18.75 22.41
C LEU A 588 -25.45 -19.47 21.07
N GLN A 589 -25.51 -18.70 19.98
CA GLN A 589 -25.36 -19.23 18.62
C GLN A 589 -24.01 -19.92 18.45
N ASN A 590 -23.93 -20.98 17.65
CA ASN A 590 -22.68 -21.64 17.30
C ASN A 590 -22.23 -21.22 15.89
N PRO A 591 -21.40 -20.17 15.75
CA PRO A 591 -21.01 -19.65 14.43
C PRO A 591 -20.12 -20.62 13.62
N SER A 592 -19.62 -21.70 14.22
CA SER A 592 -18.86 -22.71 13.48
C SER A 592 -19.74 -23.69 12.70
N GLY A 593 -21.02 -23.83 13.10
CA GLY A 593 -21.90 -24.89 12.64
C GLY A 593 -21.43 -26.30 13.02
N ILE A 594 -20.46 -26.48 13.90
CA ILE A 594 -19.93 -27.79 14.31
C ILE A 594 -20.50 -28.18 15.68
N PHE A 595 -21.17 -29.33 15.72
CA PHE A 595 -21.76 -29.93 16.91
C PHE A 595 -21.22 -31.34 17.14
N THR A 596 -21.17 -31.75 18.40
CA THR A 596 -20.57 -32.97 18.93
C THR A 596 -21.39 -33.46 20.11
N GLN A 597 -21.05 -34.63 20.65
CA GLN A 597 -21.64 -35.13 21.89
C GLN A 597 -21.38 -34.19 23.10
N GLU A 598 -20.32 -33.39 23.05
CA GLU A 598 -19.92 -32.48 24.14
C GLU A 598 -20.61 -31.10 24.06
N ASN A 599 -21.08 -30.68 22.88
CA ASN A 599 -21.84 -29.43 22.69
C ASN A 599 -23.24 -29.71 22.08
N LYS A 600 -24.26 -29.48 22.90
CA LYS A 600 -25.67 -29.74 22.54
C LYS A 600 -26.09 -28.94 21.30
N LEU A 601 -26.89 -29.55 20.43
CA LEU A 601 -27.53 -28.87 19.31
C LEU A 601 -28.92 -28.35 19.74
N PHE A 602 -29.00 -27.06 20.01
CA PHE A 602 -30.28 -26.37 20.21
C PHE A 602 -30.71 -25.68 18.92
N ILE A 603 -32.02 -25.72 18.68
CA ILE A 603 -32.68 -25.04 17.58
C ILE A 603 -33.53 -23.93 18.15
N TYR A 604 -33.49 -22.74 17.53
CA TYR A 604 -34.36 -21.63 17.83
C TYR A 604 -34.89 -20.99 16.56
N TYR A 605 -36.18 -20.62 16.56
CA TYR A 605 -36.79 -19.79 15.52
C TYR A 605 -38.00 -19.02 16.07
N GLU A 606 -38.40 -17.97 15.35
CA GLU A 606 -39.59 -17.19 15.63
C GLU A 606 -40.60 -17.35 14.49
N LEU A 607 -41.86 -17.52 14.85
CA LEU A 607 -43.00 -17.44 13.94
C LEU A 607 -43.70 -16.12 14.12
N TYR A 608 -44.16 -15.54 13.01
CA TYR A 608 -44.83 -14.26 13.00
C TYR A 608 -46.18 -14.35 12.30
N ASN A 609 -47.13 -13.54 12.78
CA ASN A 609 -48.46 -13.39 12.21
C ASN A 609 -49.26 -14.72 12.12
N LEU A 610 -49.08 -15.63 13.09
CA LEU A 610 -49.87 -16.86 13.18
C LEU A 610 -51.36 -16.54 13.34
N ASN A 611 -52.24 -17.26 12.63
CA ASN A 611 -53.68 -17.06 12.78
C ASN A 611 -54.16 -17.61 14.13
N LEU A 612 -55.03 -16.86 14.79
CA LEU A 612 -55.63 -17.26 16.07
C LEU A 612 -57.15 -17.35 15.88
N LYS A 613 -57.74 -18.50 16.22
CA LYS A 613 -59.19 -18.71 16.26
C LYS A 613 -59.60 -18.95 17.71
N GLY A 614 -60.42 -18.06 18.26
CA GLY A 614 -60.78 -18.11 19.69
C GLY A 614 -59.60 -17.85 20.63
N GLY A 615 -58.59 -17.09 20.18
CA GLY A 615 -57.38 -16.78 20.97
C GLY A 615 -56.29 -17.85 20.95
N LEU A 616 -56.51 -18.95 20.22
CA LEU A 616 -55.54 -20.05 20.07
C LEU A 616 -55.14 -20.21 18.61
N GLY A 617 -53.85 -20.28 18.35
CA GLY A 617 -53.27 -20.66 17.06
C GLY A 617 -52.82 -22.11 17.10
N GLU A 618 -52.98 -22.81 15.98
CA GLU A 618 -52.56 -24.20 15.82
C GLU A 618 -51.65 -24.33 14.60
N PHE A 619 -50.49 -24.92 14.77
CA PHE A 619 -49.57 -25.17 13.66
C PHE A 619 -48.91 -26.53 13.74
N GLU A 620 -48.49 -27.03 12.58
CA GLU A 620 -47.72 -28.24 12.44
C GLU A 620 -46.30 -27.90 12.02
N GLN A 621 -45.34 -28.44 12.76
CA GLN A 621 -43.93 -28.37 12.48
C GLN A 621 -43.49 -29.65 11.80
N THR A 622 -42.80 -29.55 10.68
CA THR A 622 -42.09 -30.67 10.05
C THR A 622 -40.63 -30.32 9.95
N LEU A 623 -39.81 -31.08 10.67
CA LEU A 623 -38.35 -30.98 10.67
C LEU A 623 -37.78 -32.09 9.80
N THR A 624 -36.97 -31.74 8.82
CA THR A 624 -36.34 -32.68 7.90
C THR A 624 -34.82 -32.59 8.02
N LEU A 625 -34.19 -33.65 8.54
CA LEU A 625 -32.73 -33.79 8.52
C LEU A 625 -32.31 -34.64 7.32
N LYS A 626 -31.37 -34.10 6.53
CA LYS A 626 -30.76 -34.83 5.41
C LYS A 626 -29.25 -34.82 5.55
N LYS A 627 -28.63 -36.00 5.50
CA LYS A 627 -27.16 -36.13 5.43
C LYS A 627 -26.68 -35.74 4.04
N ALA A 628 -25.70 -34.83 3.94
CA ALA A 628 -25.11 -34.45 2.67
C ALA A 628 -24.16 -35.57 2.19
N ASN A 629 -24.48 -36.17 1.03
CA ASN A 629 -23.72 -37.30 0.48
C ASN A 629 -22.58 -36.90 -0.47
N ASP A 630 -22.43 -35.62 -0.84
CA ASP A 630 -21.34 -35.19 -1.74
C ASP A 630 -20.95 -33.71 -1.58
N ARG A 631 -19.64 -33.42 -1.50
CA ARG A 631 -19.06 -32.08 -1.24
C ARG A 631 -19.43 -31.01 -2.29
N SER A 632 -19.90 -31.43 -3.48
CA SER A 632 -20.28 -30.53 -4.59
C SER A 632 -21.68 -29.92 -4.47
N GLY A 633 -22.56 -30.46 -3.61
CA GLY A 633 -23.94 -30.01 -3.46
C GLY A 633 -24.06 -28.66 -2.74
N ILE A 634 -23.22 -28.44 -1.73
CA ILE A 634 -23.26 -27.25 -0.87
C ILE A 634 -22.67 -26.03 -1.60
N SER A 635 -21.60 -26.19 -2.39
CA SER A 635 -21.04 -25.09 -3.20
C SER A 635 -21.96 -24.62 -4.33
N LYS A 636 -22.89 -25.48 -4.76
CA LYS A 636 -23.95 -25.11 -5.71
C LYS A 636 -25.14 -24.47 -5.00
N ALA A 637 -25.58 -25.00 -3.85
CA ALA A 637 -26.69 -24.44 -3.07
C ALA A 637 -26.42 -23.02 -2.56
N VAL A 638 -25.18 -22.71 -2.15
CA VAL A 638 -24.79 -21.36 -1.71
C VAL A 638 -24.78 -20.34 -2.87
N ASN A 639 -24.69 -20.78 -4.13
CA ASN A 639 -24.71 -19.92 -5.32
C ASN A 639 -26.08 -19.88 -6.05
N SER A 640 -27.09 -20.61 -5.59
CA SER A 640 -28.35 -20.78 -6.31
C SER A 640 -29.57 -20.54 -5.40
N VAL A 641 -29.89 -19.27 -5.17
CA VAL A 641 -31.24 -18.84 -4.72
C VAL A 641 -32.28 -19.00 -5.86
N LEU A 642 -31.92 -19.62 -6.99
CA LEU A 642 -32.83 -19.89 -8.10
C LEU A 642 -32.63 -21.31 -8.63
N ASN A 643 -33.67 -22.13 -8.44
CA ASN A 643 -33.93 -23.45 -9.00
C ASN A 643 -33.07 -24.60 -8.47
N ILE A 644 -33.72 -25.65 -7.94
CA ILE A 644 -33.68 -27.02 -8.48
C ILE A 644 -34.78 -27.85 -7.79
N PHE A 645 -35.78 -28.24 -8.59
CA PHE A 645 -36.49 -29.52 -8.43
C PHE A 645 -35.61 -30.60 -9.08
N GLY A 646 -35.36 -31.71 -8.39
CA GLY A 646 -34.62 -32.85 -8.94
C GLY A 646 -34.78 -34.09 -8.06
N ILE A 647 -35.66 -34.99 -8.49
CA ILE A 647 -35.94 -36.29 -7.89
C ILE A 647 -34.78 -37.26 -8.18
N GLY A 648 -34.34 -37.99 -7.15
CA GLY A 648 -33.41 -39.11 -7.26
C GLY A 648 -33.21 -39.78 -5.90
N ASN A 649 -33.70 -41.02 -5.78
CA ASN A 649 -33.82 -41.83 -4.57
C ASN A 649 -32.47 -42.19 -3.88
N GLU A 650 -32.61 -42.52 -2.58
CA GLU A 650 -31.64 -43.10 -1.63
C GLU A 650 -30.92 -42.16 -0.64
N ASN A 651 -31.59 -41.12 -0.14
CA ASN A 651 -31.11 -40.40 1.04
C ASN A 651 -31.87 -40.84 2.29
N LYS A 652 -31.13 -41.22 3.35
CA LYS A 652 -31.67 -41.41 4.72
C LYS A 652 -32.17 -40.05 5.23
N GLU A 653 -33.38 -39.67 4.86
CA GLU A 653 -34.05 -38.47 5.37
C GLU A 653 -34.77 -38.82 6.68
N ILE A 654 -34.56 -38.02 7.73
CA ILE A 654 -35.27 -38.16 9.00
C ILE A 654 -36.29 -37.04 9.06
N ILE A 655 -37.57 -37.39 9.19
CA ILE A 655 -38.68 -36.45 9.23
C ILE A 655 -39.35 -36.55 10.60
N LEU A 656 -39.42 -35.44 11.31
CA LEU A 656 -40.08 -35.30 12.60
C LEU A 656 -41.23 -34.31 12.47
N THR A 657 -42.46 -34.79 12.64
CA THR A 657 -43.66 -33.96 12.62
C THR A 657 -44.22 -33.78 14.03
N SER A 658 -44.49 -32.54 14.42
CA SER A 658 -45.04 -32.18 15.73
C SER A 658 -46.15 -31.15 15.59
N LYS A 659 -47.15 -31.21 16.47
CA LYS A 659 -48.28 -30.26 16.48
C LYS A 659 -48.17 -29.37 17.72
N TYR A 660 -48.32 -28.07 17.51
CA TYR A 660 -48.18 -27.06 18.55
C TYR A 660 -49.42 -26.18 18.63
N GLN A 661 -49.65 -25.62 19.82
CA GLN A 661 -50.63 -24.59 20.08
C GLN A 661 -49.92 -23.36 20.66
N ALA A 662 -50.31 -22.17 20.22
CA ALA A 662 -49.76 -20.90 20.69
C ALA A 662 -50.88 -19.91 21.02
N THR A 663 -50.68 -19.09 22.05
CA THR A 663 -51.62 -18.03 22.47
C THR A 663 -51.28 -16.67 21.89
N GLU A 664 -50.10 -16.53 21.30
CA GLU A 664 -49.58 -15.29 20.72
C GLU A 664 -49.43 -15.44 19.20
N LYS A 665 -49.68 -14.36 18.46
CA LYS A 665 -49.50 -14.34 16.99
C LYS A 665 -48.03 -14.47 16.59
N ASP A 666 -47.16 -13.85 17.38
CA ASP A 666 -45.72 -13.93 17.23
C ASP A 666 -45.21 -14.82 18.36
N THR A 667 -44.64 -15.98 18.02
CA THR A 667 -44.27 -16.99 19.02
C THR A 667 -42.83 -17.46 18.82
N GLN A 668 -42.15 -17.75 19.94
CA GLN A 668 -40.75 -18.17 19.98
C GLN A 668 -40.69 -19.66 20.30
N ILE A 669 -40.02 -20.44 19.46
CA ILE A 669 -39.90 -21.90 19.64
C ILE A 669 -38.42 -22.26 19.76
N TYR A 670 -38.12 -23.11 20.73
CA TYR A 670 -36.81 -23.72 20.86
C TYR A 670 -36.91 -25.16 21.36
N PHE A 671 -35.96 -25.99 20.93
CA PHE A 671 -35.83 -27.37 21.37
C PHE A 671 -34.41 -27.87 21.14
N GLN A 672 -34.06 -28.98 21.80
CA GLN A 672 -32.77 -29.64 21.60
C GLN A 672 -32.97 -30.84 20.66
N ILE A 673 -32.01 -31.06 19.76
CA ILE A 673 -31.91 -32.29 18.96
C ILE A 673 -30.80 -33.14 19.56
N ASP A 674 -31.10 -34.41 19.84
CA ASP A 674 -30.08 -35.41 20.19
C ASP A 674 -29.58 -36.09 18.91
N MET A 675 -28.32 -35.82 18.57
CA MET A 675 -27.67 -36.36 17.38
C MET A 675 -26.83 -37.63 17.65
N ASN A 676 -26.79 -38.14 18.89
CA ASN A 676 -25.87 -39.21 19.31
C ASN A 676 -26.03 -40.54 18.55
N ASN A 677 -27.21 -40.81 18.01
CA ASN A 677 -27.51 -42.03 17.26
C ASN A 677 -27.36 -41.86 15.73
N TYR A 678 -26.85 -40.72 15.27
CA TYR A 678 -26.66 -40.42 13.86
C TYR A 678 -25.19 -40.40 13.49
N GLU A 679 -24.92 -40.75 12.23
CA GLU A 679 -23.56 -40.84 11.69
C GLU A 679 -22.88 -39.45 11.65
N VAL A 680 -21.59 -39.41 11.91
CA VAL A 680 -20.76 -38.20 11.69
C VAL A 680 -20.88 -37.75 10.23
N GLY A 681 -21.02 -36.44 10.00
CA GLY A 681 -21.16 -35.88 8.67
C GLY A 681 -21.76 -34.48 8.63
N GLU A 682 -21.94 -33.97 7.42
CA GLU A 682 -22.64 -32.73 7.13
C GLU A 682 -24.15 -33.00 7.01
N TYR A 683 -24.96 -32.12 7.59
CA TYR A 683 -26.41 -32.23 7.62
C TYR A 683 -27.07 -30.92 7.20
N SER A 684 -28.13 -31.01 6.40
CA SER A 684 -29.10 -29.93 6.20
C SER A 684 -30.30 -30.14 7.12
N LEU A 685 -30.75 -29.07 7.77
CA LEU A 685 -31.91 -29.02 8.63
C LEU A 685 -32.95 -28.09 8.01
N GLU A 686 -34.00 -28.66 7.40
CA GLU A 686 -35.14 -27.89 6.89
C GLU A 686 -36.27 -27.91 7.93
N LEU A 687 -36.85 -26.74 8.18
CA LEU A 687 -38.01 -26.55 9.04
C LEU A 687 -39.16 -26.00 8.21
N LEU A 688 -40.24 -26.77 8.09
CA LEU A 688 -41.50 -26.37 7.47
C LEU A 688 -42.57 -26.19 8.53
N ILE A 689 -43.22 -25.03 8.55
CA ILE A 689 -44.34 -24.73 9.43
C ILE A 689 -45.60 -24.56 8.60
N LYS A 690 -46.66 -25.25 8.99
CA LYS A 690 -48.01 -25.13 8.42
C LYS A 690 -48.98 -24.61 9.46
N ASP A 691 -49.54 -23.41 9.25
CA ASP A 691 -50.66 -22.90 10.04
C ASP A 691 -51.91 -23.72 9.72
N LYS A 692 -52.47 -24.39 10.73
CA LYS A 692 -53.63 -25.29 10.55
C LYS A 692 -54.94 -24.54 10.34
N ILE A 693 -54.99 -23.25 10.66
CA ILE A 693 -56.19 -22.43 10.56
C ILE A 693 -56.27 -21.80 9.16
N SER A 694 -55.19 -21.17 8.69
CA SER A 694 -55.14 -20.56 7.36
C SER A 694 -54.76 -21.54 6.25
N GLY A 695 -54.05 -22.62 6.59
CA GLY A 695 -53.43 -23.55 5.63
C GLY A 695 -52.12 -23.03 5.01
N THR A 696 -51.64 -21.85 5.39
CA THR A 696 -50.40 -21.27 4.84
C THR A 696 -49.15 -21.98 5.37
N GLU A 697 -48.13 -22.07 4.53
CA GLU A 697 -46.88 -22.74 4.84
C GLU A 697 -45.69 -21.79 4.69
N VAL A 698 -44.73 -21.88 5.60
CA VAL A 698 -43.45 -21.17 5.55
C VAL A 698 -42.32 -22.13 5.89
N LYS A 699 -41.13 -21.88 5.32
CA LYS A 699 -39.96 -22.72 5.59
C LYS A 699 -38.69 -21.91 5.78
N THR A 700 -37.75 -22.53 6.49
CA THR A 700 -36.40 -22.03 6.71
C THR A 700 -35.44 -23.22 6.78
N GLU A 701 -34.17 -23.01 6.49
CA GLU A 701 -33.17 -24.08 6.51
C GLU A 701 -31.83 -23.57 7.05
N ASN A 702 -31.04 -24.48 7.62
CA ASN A 702 -29.66 -24.23 8.00
C ASN A 702 -28.82 -25.51 7.88
N PHE A 703 -27.50 -25.39 7.89
CA PHE A 703 -26.54 -26.48 7.70
C PHE A 703 -25.61 -26.59 8.90
N PHE A 704 -25.25 -27.82 9.25
CA PHE A 704 -24.29 -28.07 10.33
C PHE A 704 -23.47 -29.33 10.08
N VAL A 705 -22.38 -29.45 10.83
CA VAL A 705 -21.51 -30.63 10.87
C VAL A 705 -21.71 -31.31 12.21
N TRP A 706 -22.12 -32.58 12.19
CA TRP A 706 -22.10 -33.46 13.36
C TRP A 706 -20.79 -34.22 13.41
N LYS A 707 -20.08 -34.17 14.55
CA LYS A 707 -18.75 -34.76 14.75
C LYS A 707 -18.66 -35.71 15.94
#